data_AF-A0A7D5VAS0-F1
#
_entry.id   AF-A0A7D5VAS0-F1
#
_cell.length_a   1.000
_cell.length_b   1.000
_cell.length_c   1.000
_cell.angle_alpha   90.00
_cell.angle_beta   90.00
_cell.angle_gamma   90.00
#
_symmetry.space_group_name_H-M   'P 1'
#
loop_
_entity.id
_entity.type
_entity.pdbx_description
1 polymer ?
#
loop_
_entity_poly.entity_id
_entity_poly.type
_entity_poly.pdbx_seq_one_letter_code
_entity_poly.pdbx_strand_id
1 'polypeptide(L)'
;MMAVLVFFDESFPSAGAQLPPLPTEHKQCTAVQLASALDSLPNPAVLLHLHGRYFPRTAWPALQRFLARGGHLVSLGEQAFSAPVDEDGHRQPRAALFRQLDIQEIQTVALGADYQLAAGHPFNWLSEHLACFNAANIRQTDSFVLMPTKHKDQPQDSGSAGPMDARIYSLLQCQQAHPQLDLAAQHSASPVVMIERLRGEMAGSRQIFVNLTPNAAFWQHGGMAMLLQLARHALCGVTEWWLKPDFACYEPGEMATLTLQAEALGAAQAAIWQADVTVHHHTQDGYIAKAIYQNSVQLDTHGGGIQSLRFTLPTPIQAGRYSITVELSNDFGDSQTLQQGFWGRDQALLARGSQLRAGRDYFERDGEIMPIVGMTYMASDVHRKFLQLPNVALWQQDMATLKTMGVNYIRTGIWSAWRQLMFVDGHAQEALLRAIDAFIHTAASLDLECCFTFFAFTPEAWEGQNPYLDPRSRAAQKRFIRSIVARHIDTKRVHWDLINEPSLFDPARIFVGPRSLGDADETRAFVAYLQGINADIRHWQSAWDLSPSQLPDWSAVRAPQPDDIGMNTTEIRPKQHGIWLDYALFTQAAHRAWAADLASSIRQIAPQAMVCVGQDEALGQQRPHPFFYADVVDYTSVHSWWLNDALAWDSLFSKTPQRPNLVQETGIMHVERADGRSRRSEAELMQLLERKYAYAYSYGNAGAVHWIWNCNYHMDNLNESHIGACRADGSQKPEAAITAAFGDFFAKTGVYLQERSLPEIAVIYPFNNDYSNRRSTLEATQNLVRQFGFELGHNLRAVSDQDLSHLHAAPPKLIIWPAPQNIAPESWQALTQLLAEQPINVLLTGPATLDQYFRACPRPELAQAQTRNLSREEQIDIAGQSYRASFGGECIARLDTGCGAAAEGVHVQRIAVGRGQIIWCPLPLEHNARPEPLLALYQHALQLAQVTPDWQWLGAAPIGVFLQAQHFAAHTLWIAVNESQLSQTIAWQDTRTQQRYQTQLPAGRARLWLTNVHGAVIHSLWQHPVE
;
A
#
# COMPACT_ATOMS: atom_id res chain seq x y z
N MET A 1 -15.22 -9.19 -49.92
CA MET A 1 -16.14 -9.42 -48.78
C MET A 1 -15.93 -8.28 -47.80
N MET A 2 -16.97 -7.50 -47.45
CA MET A 2 -16.82 -6.32 -46.60
C MET A 2 -16.70 -6.72 -45.13
N ALA A 3 -15.48 -6.71 -44.60
CA ALA A 3 -15.18 -7.07 -43.21
C ALA A 3 -15.32 -5.88 -42.22
N VAL A 4 -15.61 -4.66 -42.71
CA VAL A 4 -15.77 -3.44 -41.89
C VAL A 4 -17.22 -2.95 -41.98
N LEU A 5 -17.90 -2.84 -40.85
CA LEU A 5 -19.20 -2.19 -40.70
C LEU A 5 -19.02 -0.85 -40.00
N VAL A 6 -19.42 0.24 -40.64
CA VAL A 6 -19.35 1.59 -40.08
C VAL A 6 -20.72 1.96 -39.50
N PHE A 7 -20.78 2.12 -38.18
CA PHE A 7 -21.94 2.69 -37.52
C PHE A 7 -21.83 4.22 -37.55
N PHE A 8 -22.61 4.81 -38.45
CA PHE A 8 -22.78 6.24 -38.60
C PHE A 8 -24.23 6.56 -38.99
N ASP A 9 -24.85 7.47 -38.25
CA ASP A 9 -26.21 7.94 -38.48
C ASP A 9 -26.26 9.43 -38.19
N GLU A 10 -26.44 10.25 -39.23
CA GLU A 10 -26.46 11.71 -39.12
C GLU A 10 -27.55 12.23 -38.16
N SER A 11 -28.64 11.47 -38.00
CA SER A 11 -29.73 11.80 -37.06
C SER A 11 -29.45 11.32 -35.63
N PHE A 12 -28.44 10.48 -35.44
CA PHE A 12 -28.07 9.93 -34.16
C PHE A 12 -27.04 10.82 -33.44
N PRO A 13 -27.04 10.85 -32.10
CA PRO A 13 -26.19 11.76 -31.34
C PRO A 13 -24.71 11.48 -31.58
N SER A 14 -23.92 12.52 -31.83
CA SER A 14 -22.46 12.44 -31.95
C SER A 14 -21.81 13.60 -31.20
N ALA A 15 -20.52 13.46 -30.91
CA ALA A 15 -19.69 14.51 -30.32
C ALA A 15 -18.58 14.88 -31.32
N GLY A 16 -18.27 16.18 -31.42
CA GLY A 16 -17.20 16.69 -32.27
C GLY A 16 -17.68 17.34 -33.57
N ALA A 17 -16.73 17.59 -34.48
CA ALA A 17 -16.98 18.21 -35.78
C ALA A 17 -17.67 17.26 -36.77
N GLN A 18 -18.33 17.81 -37.79
CA GLN A 18 -19.01 17.05 -38.84
C GLN A 18 -18.05 16.08 -39.54
N LEU A 19 -18.48 14.82 -39.67
CA LEU A 19 -17.72 13.75 -40.30
C LEU A 19 -17.51 14.03 -41.80
N PRO A 20 -16.31 13.80 -42.37
CA PRO A 20 -16.13 13.84 -43.82
C PRO A 20 -16.90 12.70 -44.51
N PRO A 21 -17.12 12.77 -45.84
CA PRO A 21 -17.75 11.69 -46.60
C PRO A 21 -17.05 10.34 -46.36
N LEU A 22 -17.84 9.33 -45.97
CA LEU A 22 -17.34 7.99 -45.72
C LEU A 22 -16.97 7.28 -47.05
N PRO A 23 -15.92 6.44 -47.06
CA PRO A 23 -15.58 5.63 -48.24
C PRO A 23 -16.75 4.71 -48.63
N THR A 24 -17.04 4.64 -49.94
CA THR A 24 -18.15 3.82 -50.48
C THR A 24 -17.87 2.31 -50.43
N GLU A 25 -16.63 1.92 -50.13
CA GLU A 25 -16.16 0.53 -50.04
C GLU A 25 -16.49 -0.18 -48.71
N HIS A 26 -17.09 0.52 -47.75
CA HIS A 26 -17.49 -0.05 -46.46
C HIS A 26 -19.00 0.02 -46.25
N LYS A 27 -19.56 -1.04 -45.63
CA LYS A 27 -20.99 -1.11 -45.33
C LYS A 27 -21.29 -0.13 -44.19
N GLN A 28 -22.19 0.82 -44.43
CA GLN A 28 -22.68 1.74 -43.42
C GLN A 28 -24.01 1.23 -42.86
N CYS A 29 -24.28 1.47 -41.59
CA CYS A 29 -25.58 1.20 -40.99
C CYS A 29 -26.02 2.34 -40.07
N THR A 30 -27.33 2.60 -40.07
CA THR A 30 -27.96 3.55 -39.16
C THR A 30 -28.24 2.92 -37.79
N ALA A 31 -28.65 3.72 -36.81
CA ALA A 31 -28.97 3.22 -35.45
C ALA A 31 -30.05 2.12 -35.47
N VAL A 32 -31.05 2.24 -36.34
CA VAL A 32 -32.15 1.27 -36.49
C VAL A 32 -31.67 -0.04 -37.13
N GLN A 33 -30.69 0.03 -38.02
CA GLN A 33 -30.17 -1.12 -38.76
C GLN A 33 -29.05 -1.86 -38.01
N LEU A 34 -28.45 -1.24 -37.00
CA LEU A 34 -27.22 -1.72 -36.36
C LEU A 34 -27.35 -3.14 -35.79
N ALA A 35 -28.45 -3.45 -35.10
CA ALA A 35 -28.65 -4.77 -34.48
C ALA A 35 -28.64 -5.91 -35.51
N SER A 36 -29.45 -5.77 -36.57
CA SER A 36 -29.53 -6.77 -37.64
C SER A 36 -28.26 -6.81 -38.50
N ALA A 37 -27.61 -5.67 -38.70
CA ALA A 37 -26.32 -5.60 -39.37
C ALA A 37 -25.27 -6.40 -38.60
N LEU A 38 -25.14 -6.20 -37.29
CA LEU A 38 -24.21 -6.95 -36.45
C LEU A 38 -24.49 -8.46 -36.50
N ASP A 39 -25.74 -8.89 -36.30
CA ASP A 39 -26.11 -10.31 -36.33
C ASP A 39 -25.89 -10.99 -37.69
N SER A 40 -25.86 -10.23 -38.80
CA SER A 40 -25.64 -10.77 -40.15
C SER A 40 -24.19 -10.70 -40.65
N LEU A 41 -23.27 -10.06 -39.91
CA LEU A 41 -21.86 -9.98 -40.31
C LEU A 41 -21.17 -11.35 -40.16
N PRO A 42 -20.37 -11.77 -41.16
CA PRO A 42 -19.45 -12.90 -41.01
C PRO A 42 -18.26 -12.51 -40.12
N ASN A 43 -17.59 -13.49 -39.51
CA ASN A 43 -16.34 -13.25 -38.80
C ASN A 43 -15.14 -13.77 -39.63
N PRO A 44 -13.96 -13.11 -39.53
CA PRO A 44 -13.70 -11.90 -38.75
C PRO A 44 -14.33 -10.65 -39.38
N ALA A 45 -14.90 -9.78 -38.55
CA ALA A 45 -15.39 -8.46 -38.95
C ALA A 45 -15.17 -7.45 -37.82
N VAL A 46 -15.15 -6.17 -38.17
CA VAL A 46 -14.97 -5.06 -37.24
C VAL A 46 -16.13 -4.07 -37.31
N LEU A 47 -16.62 -3.67 -36.15
CA LEU A 47 -17.51 -2.52 -36.00
C LEU A 47 -16.65 -1.27 -35.81
N LEU A 48 -16.73 -0.32 -36.75
CA LEU A 48 -16.23 1.04 -36.58
C LEU A 48 -17.37 1.92 -36.05
N HIS A 49 -17.30 2.27 -34.77
CA HIS A 49 -18.28 3.06 -34.04
C HIS A 49 -17.87 4.54 -33.98
N LEU A 50 -18.66 5.43 -34.57
CA LEU A 50 -18.35 6.86 -34.70
C LEU A 50 -19.20 7.79 -33.80
N HIS A 51 -19.95 7.25 -32.85
CA HIS A 51 -20.88 7.99 -31.99
C HIS A 51 -20.40 8.14 -30.52
N GLY A 52 -19.17 7.72 -30.21
CA GLY A 52 -18.51 7.93 -28.92
C GLY A 52 -19.31 7.38 -27.74
N ARG A 53 -19.76 8.25 -26.83
CA ARG A 53 -20.55 7.84 -25.66
C ARG A 53 -21.93 7.29 -25.99
N TYR A 54 -22.46 7.57 -27.17
CA TYR A 54 -23.84 7.24 -27.53
C TYR A 54 -23.91 5.91 -28.28
N PHE A 55 -24.83 5.04 -27.88
CA PHE A 55 -25.06 3.77 -28.57
C PHE A 55 -26.53 3.34 -28.46
N PRO A 56 -27.17 2.81 -29.52
CA PRO A 56 -28.56 2.38 -29.45
C PRO A 56 -28.73 1.25 -28.43
N ARG A 57 -29.52 1.46 -27.37
CA ARG A 57 -29.69 0.47 -26.29
C ARG A 57 -30.18 -0.87 -26.82
N THR A 58 -31.08 -0.84 -27.80
CA THR A 58 -31.68 -2.03 -28.43
C THR A 58 -30.67 -2.86 -29.22
N ALA A 59 -29.59 -2.27 -29.72
CA ALA A 59 -28.54 -2.96 -30.44
C ALA A 59 -27.47 -3.60 -29.54
N TRP A 60 -27.48 -3.29 -28.24
CA TRP A 60 -26.45 -3.75 -27.31
C TRP A 60 -26.32 -5.28 -27.21
N PRO A 61 -27.40 -6.06 -27.08
CA PRO A 61 -27.30 -7.52 -27.08
C PRO A 61 -26.68 -8.10 -28.37
N ALA A 62 -26.89 -7.44 -29.52
CA ALA A 62 -26.28 -7.84 -30.78
C ALA A 62 -24.78 -7.54 -30.81
N LEU A 63 -24.34 -6.43 -30.21
CA LEU A 63 -22.91 -6.14 -30.03
C LEU A 63 -22.24 -7.18 -29.15
N GLN A 64 -22.83 -7.53 -28.00
CA GLN A 64 -22.28 -8.56 -27.11
C GLN A 64 -22.14 -9.90 -27.84
N ARG A 65 -23.20 -10.36 -28.52
CA ARG A 65 -23.14 -11.58 -29.34
C ARG A 65 -22.08 -11.49 -30.41
N PHE A 66 -21.90 -10.33 -31.05
CA PHE A 66 -20.92 -10.10 -32.10
C PHE A 66 -19.49 -10.23 -31.58
N LEU A 67 -19.17 -9.58 -30.46
CA LEU A 67 -17.85 -9.69 -29.83
C LEU A 67 -17.61 -11.12 -29.31
N ALA A 68 -18.61 -11.77 -28.71
CA ALA A 68 -18.51 -13.12 -28.17
C ALA A 68 -18.17 -14.19 -29.22
N ARG A 69 -18.53 -13.97 -30.50
CA ARG A 69 -18.18 -14.87 -31.62
C ARG A 69 -16.90 -14.47 -32.37
N GLY A 70 -16.11 -13.53 -31.84
CA GLY A 70 -14.85 -13.07 -32.42
C GLY A 70 -14.93 -11.82 -33.27
N GLY A 71 -15.99 -11.01 -33.14
CA GLY A 71 -16.06 -9.68 -33.74
C GLY A 71 -15.10 -8.69 -33.07
N HIS A 72 -14.65 -7.70 -33.82
CA HIS A 72 -13.72 -6.66 -33.35
C HIS A 72 -14.41 -5.29 -33.24
N LEU A 73 -13.84 -4.38 -32.45
CA LEU A 73 -14.40 -3.04 -32.22
C LEU A 73 -13.33 -1.97 -32.40
N VAL A 74 -13.65 -0.91 -33.13
CA VAL A 74 -12.94 0.36 -33.11
C VAL A 74 -13.94 1.45 -32.74
N SER A 75 -13.72 2.17 -31.65
CA SER A 75 -14.62 3.23 -31.18
C SER A 75 -13.91 4.58 -31.20
N LEU A 76 -14.54 5.59 -31.80
CA LEU A 76 -14.09 6.98 -31.76
C LEU A 76 -15.00 7.81 -30.85
N GLY A 77 -14.39 8.50 -29.89
CA GLY A 77 -15.08 9.44 -29.01
C GLY A 77 -14.84 9.14 -27.54
N GLU A 78 -14.88 10.19 -26.71
CA GLU A 78 -14.76 10.08 -25.27
C GLU A 78 -15.98 9.35 -24.64
N GLN A 79 -15.72 8.66 -23.54
CA GLN A 79 -16.67 7.99 -22.66
C GLN A 79 -17.51 6.94 -23.39
N ALA A 80 -16.86 6.11 -24.21
CA ALA A 80 -17.50 5.12 -25.06
C ALA A 80 -18.61 4.32 -24.34
N PHE A 81 -19.79 4.28 -24.95
CA PHE A 81 -20.99 3.56 -24.44
C PHE A 81 -21.57 4.04 -23.10
N SER A 82 -21.05 5.12 -22.51
CA SER A 82 -21.49 5.60 -21.19
C SER A 82 -22.89 6.23 -21.19
N ALA A 83 -23.44 6.61 -22.34
CA ALA A 83 -24.75 7.27 -22.46
C ALA A 83 -25.61 6.59 -23.54
N PRO A 84 -26.12 5.37 -23.28
CA PRO A 84 -26.99 4.68 -24.24
C PRO A 84 -28.22 5.50 -24.59
N VAL A 85 -28.67 5.35 -25.83
CA VAL A 85 -29.85 6.03 -26.38
C VAL A 85 -31.01 5.06 -26.41
N ASP A 86 -32.06 5.38 -25.64
CA ASP A 86 -33.33 4.63 -25.63
C ASP A 86 -34.13 4.91 -26.91
N GLU A 87 -35.15 4.09 -27.21
CA GLU A 87 -36.01 4.27 -28.39
C GLU A 87 -36.70 5.65 -28.40
N ASP A 88 -37.05 6.17 -27.22
CA ASP A 88 -37.63 7.51 -27.04
C ASP A 88 -36.58 8.63 -27.07
N GLY A 89 -35.32 8.31 -27.36
CA GLY A 89 -34.21 9.26 -27.46
C GLY A 89 -33.58 9.69 -26.13
N HIS A 90 -33.99 9.09 -25.00
CA HIS A 90 -33.43 9.38 -23.67
C HIS A 90 -31.97 8.91 -23.54
N ARG A 91 -31.12 9.69 -22.86
CA ARG A 91 -29.64 9.53 -22.84
C ARG A 91 -29.06 9.69 -21.44
N GLN A 92 -29.42 8.78 -20.54
CA GLN A 92 -28.92 8.83 -19.17
C GLN A 92 -27.54 8.17 -19.08
N PRO A 93 -26.54 8.81 -18.44
CA PRO A 93 -25.26 8.18 -18.19
C PRO A 93 -25.41 6.91 -17.33
N ARG A 94 -24.90 5.77 -17.81
CA ARG A 94 -24.99 4.46 -17.17
C ARG A 94 -23.70 3.67 -17.41
N ALA A 95 -23.18 3.05 -16.35
CA ALA A 95 -21.98 2.22 -16.43
C ALA A 95 -22.23 0.78 -16.92
N ALA A 96 -23.50 0.34 -16.91
CA ALA A 96 -23.87 -1.06 -17.12
C ALA A 96 -23.36 -1.63 -18.46
N LEU A 97 -23.35 -0.83 -19.53
CA LEU A 97 -22.93 -1.31 -20.85
C LEU A 97 -21.42 -1.55 -20.89
N PHE A 98 -20.59 -0.54 -20.62
CA PHE A 98 -19.14 -0.74 -20.66
C PHE A 98 -18.63 -1.71 -19.56
N ARG A 99 -19.37 -1.90 -18.46
CA ARG A 99 -19.09 -2.97 -17.46
C ARG A 99 -19.25 -4.38 -18.01
N GLN A 100 -20.11 -4.59 -19.00
CA GLN A 100 -20.21 -5.86 -19.74
C GLN A 100 -19.06 -6.04 -20.75
N LEU A 101 -18.20 -5.02 -20.91
CA LEU A 101 -16.91 -5.12 -21.58
C LEU A 101 -15.76 -5.14 -20.56
N ASP A 102 -15.99 -5.53 -19.31
CA ASP A 102 -14.99 -5.55 -18.23
C ASP A 102 -14.28 -4.22 -17.95
N ILE A 103 -14.83 -3.12 -18.44
CA ILE A 103 -14.42 -1.77 -18.06
C ILE A 103 -15.29 -1.41 -16.86
N GLN A 104 -14.72 -1.37 -15.66
CA GLN A 104 -15.50 -1.11 -14.45
C GLN A 104 -15.87 0.37 -14.31
N GLU A 105 -14.93 1.23 -14.69
CA GLU A 105 -15.08 2.69 -14.68
C GLU A 105 -14.26 3.30 -15.83
N ILE A 106 -14.79 4.40 -16.41
CA ILE A 106 -14.08 5.25 -17.36
C ILE A 106 -13.77 6.58 -16.67
N GLN A 107 -12.49 6.84 -16.43
CA GLN A 107 -12.02 8.03 -15.73
C GLN A 107 -11.50 9.06 -16.72
N THR A 108 -11.93 10.31 -16.59
CA THR A 108 -11.43 11.41 -17.42
C THR A 108 -10.08 11.88 -16.91
N VAL A 109 -9.07 11.82 -17.76
CA VAL A 109 -7.71 12.33 -17.50
C VAL A 109 -7.56 13.68 -18.21
N ALA A 110 -7.41 14.74 -17.44
CA ALA A 110 -7.11 16.06 -17.99
C ALA A 110 -5.64 16.15 -18.39
N LEU A 111 -5.35 16.77 -19.53
CA LEU A 111 -4.00 16.99 -20.04
C LEU A 111 -3.63 18.47 -20.00
N GLY A 112 -2.36 18.76 -19.72
CA GLY A 112 -1.82 20.11 -19.80
C GLY A 112 -1.76 20.63 -21.24
N ALA A 113 -1.38 21.90 -21.41
CA ALA A 113 -1.16 22.48 -22.73
C ALA A 113 0.11 21.93 -23.41
N ASP A 114 1.09 21.53 -22.59
CA ASP A 114 2.44 21.15 -23.04
C ASP A 114 2.67 19.64 -22.84
N TYR A 115 2.41 18.86 -23.88
CA TYR A 115 2.76 17.44 -23.95
C TYR A 115 3.38 17.10 -25.30
N GLN A 116 4.16 16.03 -25.32
CA GLN A 116 4.69 15.40 -26.52
C GLN A 116 3.90 14.13 -26.81
N LEU A 117 3.78 13.79 -28.09
CA LEU A 117 3.11 12.57 -28.54
C LEU A 117 4.15 11.54 -28.94
N ALA A 118 3.94 10.30 -28.51
CA ALA A 118 4.73 9.15 -28.92
C ALA A 118 3.81 7.99 -29.28
N ALA A 119 4.19 7.18 -30.27
CA ALA A 119 3.54 5.89 -30.47
C ALA A 119 3.84 4.97 -29.28
N GLY A 120 2.89 4.10 -28.96
CA GLY A 120 3.04 3.16 -27.87
C GLY A 120 4.03 2.03 -28.15
N HIS A 121 4.32 1.24 -27.13
CA HIS A 121 5.05 -0.02 -27.22
C HIS A 121 4.14 -1.13 -26.66
N PRO A 122 4.02 -2.30 -27.31
CA PRO A 122 4.86 -2.85 -28.38
C PRO A 122 4.48 -2.46 -29.82
N PHE A 123 3.47 -1.62 -30.02
CA PHE A 123 2.93 -1.27 -31.35
C PHE A 123 3.28 0.17 -31.76
N ASN A 124 4.27 0.34 -32.64
CA ASN A 124 4.79 1.67 -33.02
C ASN A 124 4.22 2.25 -34.33
N TRP A 125 3.40 1.49 -35.07
CA TRP A 125 2.91 1.87 -36.41
C TRP A 125 1.98 3.09 -36.41
N LEU A 126 1.41 3.48 -35.26
CA LEU A 126 0.62 4.71 -35.15
C LEU A 126 1.49 5.98 -35.25
N SER A 127 2.83 5.85 -35.21
CA SER A 127 3.76 6.96 -35.41
C SER A 127 3.55 7.71 -36.74
N GLU A 128 3.06 7.02 -37.78
CA GLU A 128 2.74 7.61 -39.08
C GLU A 128 1.50 8.54 -39.04
N HIS A 129 0.69 8.46 -37.98
CA HIS A 129 -0.57 9.18 -37.83
C HIS A 129 -0.55 10.25 -36.72
N LEU A 130 0.61 10.58 -36.16
CA LEU A 130 0.71 11.56 -35.07
C LEU A 130 0.09 12.93 -35.41
N ALA A 131 0.12 13.34 -36.69
CA ALA A 131 -0.46 14.60 -37.15
C ALA A 131 -1.99 14.71 -36.97
N CYS A 132 -2.71 13.59 -36.82
CA CYS A 132 -4.13 13.58 -36.49
C CYS A 132 -4.42 14.18 -35.10
N PHE A 133 -3.43 14.16 -34.21
CA PHE A 133 -3.58 14.45 -32.79
C PHE A 133 -2.94 15.81 -32.44
N ASN A 134 -3.63 16.64 -31.67
CA ASN A 134 -3.11 17.93 -31.21
C ASN A 134 -3.84 18.42 -29.95
N ALA A 135 -3.31 19.46 -29.30
CA ALA A 135 -3.90 20.06 -28.10
C ALA A 135 -5.33 20.62 -28.29
N ALA A 136 -5.80 20.79 -29.53
CA ALA A 136 -7.18 21.21 -29.79
C ALA A 136 -8.20 20.06 -29.81
N ASN A 137 -7.77 18.81 -30.06
CA ASN A 137 -8.63 17.62 -29.99
C ASN A 137 -8.33 16.67 -28.82
N ILE A 138 -7.14 16.78 -28.20
CA ILE A 138 -6.79 16.09 -26.96
C ILE A 138 -6.51 17.14 -25.88
N ARG A 139 -7.57 17.56 -25.18
CA ARG A 139 -7.48 18.34 -23.92
C ARG A 139 -7.68 17.46 -22.70
N GLN A 140 -8.42 16.39 -22.88
CA GLN A 140 -8.66 15.34 -21.93
C GLN A 140 -8.78 14.03 -22.71
N THR A 141 -8.65 12.92 -22.01
CA THR A 141 -8.88 11.60 -22.57
C THR A 141 -9.46 10.68 -21.51
N ASP A 142 -9.72 9.43 -21.86
CA ASP A 142 -10.26 8.43 -20.96
C ASP A 142 -9.22 7.39 -20.57
N SER A 143 -9.20 7.06 -19.29
CA SER A 143 -8.54 5.89 -18.74
C SER A 143 -9.58 4.85 -18.33
N PHE A 144 -9.24 3.57 -18.47
CA PHE A 144 -10.12 2.47 -18.10
C PHE A 144 -9.61 1.77 -16.85
N VAL A 145 -10.51 1.64 -15.87
CA VAL A 145 -10.33 0.70 -14.77
C VAL A 145 -10.87 -0.65 -15.24
N LEU A 146 -9.99 -1.64 -15.38
CA LEU A 146 -10.34 -2.95 -15.93
C LEU A 146 -10.62 -3.96 -14.82
N MET A 147 -11.54 -4.88 -15.07
CA MET A 147 -11.80 -6.03 -14.21
C MET A 147 -12.15 -7.28 -15.04
N PRO A 148 -11.27 -7.75 -15.95
CA PRO A 148 -11.55 -8.92 -16.79
C PRO A 148 -11.55 -10.22 -15.99
N THR A 149 -10.76 -10.29 -14.92
CA THR A 149 -10.61 -11.49 -14.10
C THR A 149 -11.72 -11.59 -13.05
N LYS A 150 -12.44 -12.72 -13.03
CA LYS A 150 -13.55 -12.99 -12.09
C LYS A 150 -13.34 -14.22 -11.19
N HIS A 151 -12.16 -14.84 -11.27
CA HIS A 151 -11.83 -16.07 -10.55
C HIS A 151 -10.40 -16.00 -10.01
N LYS A 152 -10.13 -16.72 -8.93
CA LYS A 152 -8.81 -16.85 -8.32
C LYS A 152 -8.14 -18.17 -8.74
N ASP A 153 -6.85 -18.12 -9.06
CA ASP A 153 -6.05 -19.32 -9.32
C ASP A 153 -5.91 -20.20 -8.07
N GLN A 154 -5.76 -19.56 -6.90
CA GLN A 154 -5.71 -20.17 -5.57
C GLN A 154 -6.82 -19.56 -4.69
N PRO A 155 -8.04 -20.13 -4.68
CA PRO A 155 -9.18 -19.54 -3.97
C PRO A 155 -8.99 -19.35 -2.45
N GLN A 156 -8.12 -20.15 -1.84
CA GLN A 156 -7.79 -20.08 -0.41
C GLN A 156 -6.80 -18.93 -0.10
N ASP A 157 -6.01 -18.51 -1.07
CA ASP A 157 -5.07 -17.40 -0.90
C ASP A 157 -5.79 -16.09 -1.16
N SER A 158 -5.93 -15.25 -0.12
CA SER A 158 -6.54 -13.92 -0.26
C SER A 158 -5.85 -13.11 -1.35
N GLY A 159 -4.51 -13.22 -1.43
CA GLY A 159 -3.67 -12.54 -2.39
C GLY A 159 -3.54 -13.17 -3.79
N SER A 160 -4.35 -14.19 -4.12
CA SER A 160 -4.24 -14.87 -5.42
C SER A 160 -4.56 -13.95 -6.61
N ALA A 161 -3.74 -14.06 -7.66
CA ALA A 161 -4.12 -13.65 -9.01
C ALA A 161 -5.23 -14.54 -9.59
N GLY A 162 -5.65 -14.24 -10.81
CA GLY A 162 -6.54 -15.10 -11.59
C GLY A 162 -6.17 -15.18 -13.07
N PRO A 163 -7.08 -15.70 -13.91
CA PRO A 163 -6.89 -15.77 -15.36
C PRO A 163 -6.55 -14.42 -15.99
N MET A 164 -5.59 -14.40 -16.93
CA MET A 164 -5.21 -13.21 -17.70
C MET A 164 -6.12 -13.07 -18.94
N ASP A 165 -7.41 -12.82 -18.72
CA ASP A 165 -8.42 -12.91 -19.78
C ASP A 165 -8.34 -11.77 -20.80
N ALA A 166 -7.76 -10.63 -20.44
CA ALA A 166 -7.55 -9.51 -21.36
C ALA A 166 -6.25 -8.77 -21.06
N ARG A 167 -5.66 -8.12 -22.06
CA ARG A 167 -4.54 -7.18 -21.91
C ARG A 167 -4.88 -5.86 -22.55
N ILE A 168 -4.41 -4.78 -21.94
CA ILE A 168 -4.53 -3.43 -22.49
C ILE A 168 -3.17 -2.90 -22.91
N TYR A 169 -3.14 -2.23 -24.06
CA TYR A 169 -1.96 -1.62 -24.65
C TYR A 169 -2.24 -0.15 -24.96
N SER A 170 -1.29 0.72 -24.62
CA SER A 170 -1.26 2.08 -25.14
C SER A 170 -0.76 2.05 -26.59
N LEU A 171 -1.52 2.63 -27.53
CA LEU A 171 -1.10 2.81 -28.92
C LEU A 171 -0.62 4.24 -29.20
N LEU A 172 -1.13 5.21 -28.44
CA LEU A 172 -0.67 6.59 -28.43
C LEU A 172 -0.44 7.04 -26.99
N GLN A 173 0.74 7.59 -26.72
CA GLN A 173 1.12 8.13 -25.42
C GLN A 173 1.19 9.65 -25.47
N CYS A 174 0.63 10.31 -24.46
CA CYS A 174 0.95 11.68 -24.12
C CYS A 174 2.08 11.67 -23.07
N GLN A 175 3.19 12.34 -23.36
CA GLN A 175 4.32 12.49 -22.46
C GLN A 175 4.41 13.94 -21.98
N GLN A 176 4.41 14.15 -20.67
CA GLN A 176 4.38 15.48 -20.08
C GLN A 176 5.46 15.63 -19.00
N ALA A 177 6.18 16.75 -19.02
CA ALA A 177 7.11 17.13 -17.97
C ALA A 177 6.35 17.70 -16.77
N HIS A 178 6.85 17.42 -15.55
CA HIS A 178 6.28 18.02 -14.35
C HIS A 178 6.83 19.44 -14.16
N PRO A 179 6.01 20.45 -13.86
CA PRO A 179 6.46 21.85 -13.83
C PRO A 179 7.43 22.19 -12.69
N GLN A 180 7.51 21.36 -11.65
CA GLN A 180 8.35 21.61 -10.46
C GLN A 180 9.43 20.54 -10.23
N LEU A 181 9.49 19.49 -11.05
CA LEU A 181 10.44 18.39 -10.87
C LEU A 181 11.33 18.29 -12.10
N ASP A 182 12.63 18.15 -11.88
CA ASP A 182 13.62 17.95 -12.94
C ASP A 182 13.64 16.46 -13.34
N LEU A 183 12.60 16.05 -14.06
CA LEU A 183 12.40 14.70 -14.57
C LEU A 183 12.19 14.72 -16.08
N ALA A 184 12.58 13.63 -16.73
CA ALA A 184 12.17 13.38 -18.11
C ALA A 184 10.64 13.41 -18.24
N ALA A 185 10.13 13.76 -19.42
CA ALA A 185 8.70 13.74 -19.68
C ALA A 185 8.12 12.34 -19.43
N GLN A 186 7.10 12.25 -18.60
CA GLN A 186 6.49 11.00 -18.18
C GLN A 186 5.25 10.69 -19.02
N HIS A 187 5.00 9.41 -19.32
CA HIS A 187 3.77 8.95 -19.96
C HIS A 187 2.59 9.21 -19.03
N SER A 188 1.79 10.25 -19.30
CA SER A 188 0.75 10.75 -18.39
C SER A 188 -0.67 10.31 -18.77
N ALA A 189 -0.91 9.97 -20.04
CA ALA A 189 -2.19 9.44 -20.52
C ALA A 189 -2.04 8.68 -21.84
N SER A 190 -3.03 7.87 -22.22
CA SER A 190 -3.08 7.19 -23.51
C SER A 190 -4.38 7.48 -24.28
N PRO A 191 -4.38 8.43 -25.24
CA PRO A 191 -5.60 8.75 -25.98
C PRO A 191 -6.07 7.67 -26.95
N VAL A 192 -5.20 6.73 -27.29
CA VAL A 192 -5.57 5.54 -28.07
C VAL A 192 -5.10 4.31 -27.33
N VAL A 193 -6.05 3.44 -26.96
CA VAL A 193 -5.78 2.18 -26.27
C VAL A 193 -6.39 1.00 -27.01
N MET A 194 -5.76 -0.16 -26.89
CA MET A 194 -6.25 -1.43 -27.43
C MET A 194 -6.39 -2.44 -26.31
N ILE A 195 -7.56 -3.09 -26.21
CA ILE A 195 -7.79 -4.23 -25.35
C ILE A 195 -7.82 -5.48 -26.23
N GLU A 196 -6.89 -6.39 -26.02
CA GLU A 196 -6.90 -7.74 -26.61
C GLU A 196 -7.55 -8.71 -25.63
N ARG A 197 -8.55 -9.46 -26.11
CA ARG A 197 -9.22 -10.52 -25.36
C ARG A 197 -8.49 -11.83 -25.56
N LEU A 198 -7.77 -12.27 -24.54
CA LEU A 198 -6.96 -13.48 -24.61
C LEU A 198 -7.78 -14.73 -24.34
N ARG A 199 -8.64 -14.70 -23.32
CA ARG A 199 -9.44 -15.86 -22.88
C ARG A 199 -10.82 -15.35 -22.41
N GLY A 200 -11.69 -16.27 -21.99
CA GLY A 200 -13.03 -15.95 -21.50
C GLY A 200 -14.02 -15.53 -22.59
N GLU A 201 -15.02 -14.73 -22.21
CA GLU A 201 -16.00 -14.18 -23.14
C GLU A 201 -15.32 -13.19 -24.10
N MET A 202 -15.63 -13.25 -25.39
CA MET A 202 -15.02 -12.43 -26.44
C MET A 202 -13.54 -12.76 -26.78
N ALA A 203 -13.01 -13.91 -26.37
CA ALA A 203 -11.65 -14.34 -26.71
C ALA A 203 -11.35 -14.22 -28.23
N GLY A 204 -10.17 -13.69 -28.57
CA GLY A 204 -9.75 -13.39 -29.94
C GLY A 204 -10.19 -12.01 -30.45
N SER A 205 -11.03 -11.26 -29.71
CA SER A 205 -11.45 -9.91 -30.07
C SER A 205 -10.36 -8.87 -29.80
N ARG A 206 -10.25 -7.88 -30.71
CA ARG A 206 -9.46 -6.64 -30.55
C ARG A 206 -10.45 -5.49 -30.40
N GLN A 207 -10.34 -4.74 -29.30
CA GLN A 207 -11.20 -3.62 -28.98
C GLN A 207 -10.34 -2.37 -28.85
N ILE A 208 -10.38 -1.48 -29.84
CA ILE A 208 -9.57 -0.27 -29.92
C ILE A 208 -10.44 0.94 -29.62
N PHE A 209 -9.96 1.81 -28.73
CA PHE A 209 -10.67 3.01 -28.30
C PHE A 209 -9.81 4.24 -28.58
N VAL A 210 -10.36 5.15 -29.40
CA VAL A 210 -9.78 6.46 -29.71
C VAL A 210 -10.53 7.50 -28.86
N ASN A 211 -10.00 7.74 -27.67
CA ASN A 211 -10.63 8.47 -26.57
C ASN A 211 -10.38 9.98 -26.68
N LEU A 212 -10.91 10.61 -27.73
CA LEU A 212 -10.84 12.05 -27.95
C LEU A 212 -12.10 12.58 -28.62
N THR A 213 -12.30 13.89 -28.57
CA THR A 213 -13.35 14.56 -29.35
C THR A 213 -12.79 15.03 -30.70
N PRO A 214 -13.21 14.46 -31.84
CA PRO A 214 -12.64 14.81 -33.15
C PRO A 214 -13.01 16.23 -33.56
N ASN A 215 -12.04 16.98 -34.08
CA ASN A 215 -12.23 18.32 -34.64
C ASN A 215 -11.95 18.34 -36.15
N ALA A 216 -12.13 19.49 -36.81
CA ALA A 216 -11.86 19.60 -38.25
C ALA A 216 -10.41 19.23 -38.61
N ALA A 217 -9.43 19.59 -37.77
CA ALA A 217 -8.01 19.27 -37.98
C ALA A 217 -7.73 17.77 -37.91
N PHE A 218 -8.38 17.03 -37.00
CA PHE A 218 -8.29 15.56 -36.92
C PHE A 218 -8.63 14.93 -38.27
N TRP A 219 -9.72 15.39 -38.90
CA TRP A 219 -10.16 14.88 -40.20
C TRP A 219 -9.22 15.31 -41.33
N GLN A 220 -8.81 16.59 -41.36
CA GLN A 220 -7.92 17.14 -42.39
C GLN A 220 -6.54 16.46 -42.40
N HIS A 221 -6.03 16.03 -41.26
CA HIS A 221 -4.76 15.32 -41.13
C HIS A 221 -4.89 13.79 -41.25
N GLY A 222 -5.97 13.29 -41.85
CA GLY A 222 -6.09 11.87 -42.20
C GLY A 222 -6.75 10.99 -41.14
N GLY A 223 -7.53 11.55 -40.21
CA GLY A 223 -8.18 10.78 -39.14
C GLY A 223 -9.02 9.59 -39.63
N MET A 224 -9.70 9.71 -40.78
CA MET A 224 -10.43 8.57 -41.36
C MET A 224 -9.49 7.46 -41.84
N ALA A 225 -8.36 7.80 -42.47
CA ALA A 225 -7.37 6.82 -42.92
C ALA A 225 -6.77 6.07 -41.71
N MET A 226 -6.50 6.79 -40.62
CA MET A 226 -6.05 6.20 -39.36
C MET A 226 -7.09 5.22 -38.79
N LEU A 227 -8.37 5.60 -38.70
CA LEU A 227 -9.43 4.72 -38.22
C LEU A 227 -9.58 3.45 -39.06
N LEU A 228 -9.39 3.55 -40.38
CA LEU A 228 -9.41 2.39 -41.27
C LEU A 228 -8.17 1.51 -41.11
N GLN A 229 -7.01 2.08 -40.81
CA GLN A 229 -5.82 1.30 -40.44
C GLN A 229 -6.05 0.56 -39.11
N LEU A 230 -6.63 1.22 -38.09
CA LEU A 230 -7.03 0.57 -36.84
C LEU A 230 -8.00 -0.60 -37.11
N ALA A 231 -8.98 -0.40 -37.99
CA ALA A 231 -9.93 -1.43 -38.38
C ALA A 231 -9.24 -2.62 -39.08
N ARG A 232 -8.27 -2.37 -39.96
CA ARG A 232 -7.46 -3.43 -40.61
C ARG A 232 -6.61 -4.20 -39.60
N HIS A 233 -5.96 -3.51 -38.68
CA HIS A 233 -5.20 -4.16 -37.60
C HIS A 233 -6.12 -4.99 -36.70
N ALA A 234 -7.30 -4.47 -36.35
CA ALA A 234 -8.29 -5.22 -35.59
C ALA A 234 -8.74 -6.51 -36.31
N LEU A 235 -8.90 -6.46 -37.64
CA LEU A 235 -9.27 -7.61 -38.49
C LEU A 235 -8.21 -8.72 -38.59
N CYS A 236 -6.94 -8.43 -38.25
CA CYS A 236 -5.92 -9.47 -38.12
C CYS A 236 -6.22 -10.39 -36.92
N GLY A 237 -6.99 -9.90 -35.94
CA GLY A 237 -7.34 -10.60 -34.71
C GLY A 237 -6.14 -10.77 -33.77
N VAL A 238 -6.37 -11.40 -32.62
CA VAL A 238 -5.34 -11.51 -31.58
C VAL A 238 -4.43 -12.71 -31.85
N THR A 239 -3.13 -12.45 -31.94
CA THR A 239 -2.10 -13.50 -31.78
C THR A 239 -1.38 -13.27 -30.47
N GLU A 240 -1.52 -14.19 -29.53
CA GLU A 240 -0.84 -14.11 -28.24
C GLU A 240 0.61 -14.58 -28.40
N TRP A 241 1.54 -13.74 -27.96
CA TRP A 241 2.97 -14.03 -28.03
C TRP A 241 3.60 -14.13 -26.65
N TRP A 242 4.52 -15.09 -26.52
CA TRP A 242 5.39 -15.22 -25.36
C TRP A 242 6.82 -15.48 -25.79
N LEU A 243 7.73 -14.68 -25.25
CA LEU A 243 9.16 -14.92 -25.32
C LEU A 243 9.66 -15.30 -23.93
N LYS A 244 10.12 -16.55 -23.79
CA LYS A 244 10.44 -17.15 -22.49
C LYS A 244 11.85 -17.71 -22.48
N PRO A 245 12.79 -17.13 -21.70
CA PRO A 245 13.97 -17.88 -21.31
C PRO A 245 13.57 -19.01 -20.35
N ASP A 246 14.26 -20.15 -20.40
CA ASP A 246 13.99 -21.26 -19.45
C ASP A 246 14.19 -20.84 -17.99
N PHE A 247 15.14 -19.93 -17.73
CA PHE A 247 15.38 -19.31 -16.44
C PHE A 247 15.53 -17.78 -16.57
N ALA A 248 15.13 -17.05 -15.53
CA ALA A 248 15.41 -15.61 -15.43
C ALA A 248 16.85 -15.31 -14.97
N CYS A 249 17.52 -16.29 -14.34
CA CYS A 249 18.92 -16.22 -13.93
C CYS A 249 19.62 -17.53 -14.30
N TYR A 250 20.79 -17.44 -14.93
CA TYR A 250 21.64 -18.57 -15.28
C TYR A 250 22.96 -18.48 -14.53
N GLU A 251 23.52 -19.63 -14.17
CA GLU A 251 24.89 -19.68 -13.67
C GLU A 251 25.88 -19.46 -14.82
N PRO A 252 27.01 -18.75 -14.59
CA PRO A 252 28.06 -18.61 -15.57
C PRO A 252 28.52 -19.96 -16.12
N GLY A 253 28.56 -20.07 -17.45
CA GLY A 253 28.89 -21.30 -18.17
C GLY A 253 27.68 -22.14 -18.61
N GLU A 254 26.48 -21.87 -18.10
CA GLU A 254 25.26 -22.48 -18.62
C GLU A 254 24.90 -21.96 -20.01
N MET A 255 24.07 -22.71 -20.74
CA MET A 255 23.56 -22.34 -22.06
C MET A 255 22.11 -21.91 -21.92
N ALA A 256 21.80 -20.65 -22.24
CA ALA A 256 20.42 -20.17 -22.21
C ALA A 256 19.62 -20.71 -23.39
N THR A 257 18.41 -21.18 -23.11
CA THR A 257 17.44 -21.59 -24.13
C THR A 257 16.25 -20.66 -24.08
N LEU A 258 15.85 -20.19 -25.26
CA LEU A 258 14.72 -19.31 -25.47
C LEU A 258 13.61 -20.08 -26.16
N THR A 259 12.38 -19.84 -25.72
CA THR A 259 11.16 -20.35 -26.33
C THR A 259 10.34 -19.16 -26.81
N LEU A 260 10.15 -19.06 -28.13
CA LEU A 260 9.18 -18.18 -28.74
C LEU A 260 7.90 -18.97 -28.98
N GLN A 261 6.81 -18.52 -28.39
CA GLN A 261 5.51 -19.17 -28.48
C GLN A 261 4.48 -18.20 -29.04
N ALA A 262 3.63 -18.71 -29.92
CA ALA A 262 2.53 -17.97 -30.54
C ALA A 262 1.25 -18.81 -30.53
N GLU A 263 0.10 -18.15 -30.35
CA GLU A 263 -1.21 -18.77 -30.57
C GLU A 263 -2.13 -17.74 -31.23
N ALA A 264 -2.65 -18.05 -32.42
CA ALA A 264 -3.72 -17.27 -33.05
C ALA A 264 -5.05 -17.62 -32.35
N LEU A 265 -5.71 -16.62 -31.76
CA LEU A 265 -6.86 -16.84 -30.89
C LEU A 265 -8.19 -16.61 -31.61
N GLY A 266 -9.18 -17.44 -31.32
CA GLY A 266 -10.54 -17.30 -31.87
C GLY A 266 -10.56 -17.35 -33.40
N ALA A 267 -11.07 -16.29 -34.03
CA ALA A 267 -11.14 -16.13 -35.48
C ALA A 267 -9.98 -15.31 -36.06
N ALA A 268 -8.87 -15.15 -35.33
CA ALA A 268 -7.69 -14.45 -35.81
C ALA A 268 -7.16 -15.04 -37.12
N GLN A 269 -6.62 -14.18 -37.98
CA GLN A 269 -6.04 -14.60 -39.24
C GLN A 269 -4.71 -15.29 -38.94
N ALA A 270 -4.70 -16.61 -39.07
CA ALA A 270 -3.45 -17.35 -39.03
C ALA A 270 -2.52 -16.88 -40.14
N ALA A 271 -1.23 -16.78 -39.82
CA ALA A 271 -0.22 -16.21 -40.68
C ALA A 271 1.14 -16.86 -40.43
N ILE A 272 2.04 -16.72 -41.41
CA ILE A 272 3.47 -16.92 -41.18
C ILE A 272 4.02 -15.61 -40.61
N TRP A 273 4.64 -15.70 -39.45
CA TRP A 273 5.28 -14.59 -38.77
C TRP A 273 6.79 -14.69 -38.92
N GLN A 274 7.40 -13.63 -39.42
CA GLN A 274 8.83 -13.40 -39.38
C GLN A 274 9.21 -12.81 -38.02
N ALA A 275 10.16 -13.43 -37.33
CA ALA A 275 10.64 -13.04 -36.03
C ALA A 275 12.15 -12.82 -36.05
N ASP A 276 12.58 -11.57 -35.95
CA ASP A 276 13.99 -11.19 -35.93
C ASP A 276 14.45 -11.00 -34.48
N VAL A 277 15.20 -11.99 -33.98
CA VAL A 277 15.65 -12.09 -32.60
C VAL A 277 17.04 -11.49 -32.47
N THR A 278 17.21 -10.53 -31.56
CA THR A 278 18.51 -9.99 -31.17
C THR A 278 18.72 -10.12 -29.66
N VAL A 279 19.89 -10.63 -29.25
CA VAL A 279 20.29 -10.73 -27.84
C VAL A 279 21.55 -9.90 -27.59
N HIS A 280 21.47 -9.04 -26.58
CA HIS A 280 22.61 -8.25 -26.11
C HIS A 280 23.02 -8.65 -24.70
N HIS A 281 24.33 -8.68 -24.47
CA HIS A 281 24.93 -8.80 -23.14
C HIS A 281 25.40 -7.42 -22.65
N HIS A 282 25.09 -7.10 -21.39
CA HIS A 282 25.41 -5.86 -20.70
C HIS A 282 26.34 -6.17 -19.52
N THR A 283 27.56 -5.62 -19.53
CA THR A 283 28.59 -5.81 -18.48
C THR A 283 28.73 -4.60 -17.55
N GLN A 284 29.35 -4.79 -16.37
CA GLN A 284 29.52 -3.75 -15.35
C GLN A 284 30.31 -2.51 -15.80
N ASP A 285 31.23 -2.64 -16.78
CA ASP A 285 32.11 -1.55 -17.23
C ASP A 285 31.49 -0.58 -18.27
N GLY A 286 30.16 -0.53 -18.33
CA GLY A 286 29.44 0.61 -18.90
C GLY A 286 28.82 0.37 -20.27
N TYR A 287 27.66 1.01 -20.46
CA TYR A 287 27.04 1.60 -21.68
C TYR A 287 27.12 0.90 -23.05
N ILE A 288 27.81 -0.23 -23.20
CA ILE A 288 28.07 -0.92 -24.45
C ILE A 288 27.40 -2.30 -24.38
N ALA A 289 26.19 -2.36 -24.91
CA ALA A 289 25.46 -3.60 -25.13
C ALA A 289 26.11 -4.36 -26.31
N LYS A 290 26.79 -5.47 -26.05
CA LYS A 290 27.37 -6.28 -27.13
C LYS A 290 26.30 -7.23 -27.67
N ALA A 291 25.97 -7.12 -28.96
CA ALA A 291 25.15 -8.13 -29.64
C ALA A 291 25.92 -9.46 -29.66
N ILE A 292 25.34 -10.51 -29.07
CA ILE A 292 25.96 -11.84 -28.98
C ILE A 292 25.22 -12.88 -29.83
N TYR A 293 24.00 -12.57 -30.26
CA TYR A 293 23.19 -13.43 -31.09
C TYR A 293 22.21 -12.60 -31.91
N GLN A 294 22.10 -12.95 -33.19
CA GLN A 294 21.09 -12.45 -34.11
C GLN A 294 20.61 -13.62 -34.95
N ASN A 295 19.29 -13.79 -35.04
CA ASN A 295 18.71 -14.84 -35.88
C ASN A 295 17.32 -14.41 -36.36
N SER A 296 16.94 -14.90 -37.52
CA SER A 296 15.65 -14.67 -38.16
C SER A 296 14.95 -16.01 -38.26
N VAL A 297 13.79 -16.13 -37.62
CA VAL A 297 13.01 -17.38 -37.57
C VAL A 297 11.60 -17.14 -38.04
N GLN A 298 10.94 -18.20 -38.51
CA GLN A 298 9.54 -18.15 -38.92
C GLN A 298 8.69 -19.03 -38.00
N LEU A 299 7.53 -18.53 -37.60
CA LEU A 299 6.50 -19.30 -36.90
C LEU A 299 5.21 -19.25 -37.71
N ASP A 300 4.65 -20.43 -37.99
CA ASP A 300 3.41 -20.59 -38.75
C ASP A 300 2.24 -20.87 -37.80
N THR A 301 1.28 -19.94 -37.72
CA THR A 301 0.08 -20.10 -36.87
C THR A 301 -1.11 -20.76 -37.58
N HIS A 302 -0.97 -21.23 -38.84
CA HIS A 302 -2.04 -21.89 -39.61
C HIS A 302 -2.47 -23.25 -39.05
N GLY A 303 -1.60 -23.93 -38.29
CA GLY A 303 -1.90 -25.25 -37.72
C GLY A 303 -2.99 -25.26 -36.64
N GLY A 304 -3.40 -24.08 -36.14
CA GLY A 304 -4.25 -23.96 -34.96
C GLY A 304 -3.52 -24.32 -33.66
N GLY A 305 -4.03 -23.83 -32.52
CA GLY A 305 -3.41 -24.04 -31.22
C GLY A 305 -2.03 -23.41 -31.05
N ILE A 306 -1.33 -23.83 -29.99
CA ILE A 306 -0.04 -23.26 -29.60
C ILE A 306 1.08 -23.73 -30.52
N GLN A 307 1.79 -22.77 -31.09
CA GLN A 307 3.02 -22.96 -31.86
C GLN A 307 4.21 -22.55 -31.02
N SER A 308 5.29 -23.33 -31.04
CA SER A 308 6.46 -23.07 -30.21
C SER A 308 7.74 -23.40 -30.95
N LEU A 309 8.66 -22.42 -30.96
CA LEU A 309 10.02 -22.59 -31.45
C LEU A 309 10.98 -22.40 -30.27
N ARG A 310 11.78 -23.43 -30.00
CA ARG A 310 12.79 -23.43 -28.94
C ARG A 310 14.18 -23.47 -29.54
N PHE A 311 15.05 -22.56 -29.13
CA PHE A 311 16.43 -22.50 -29.61
C PHE A 311 17.40 -22.09 -28.48
N THR A 312 18.58 -22.69 -28.50
CA THR A 312 19.64 -22.46 -27.51
C THR A 312 20.63 -21.44 -28.06
N LEU A 313 21.02 -20.46 -27.23
CA LEU A 313 22.04 -19.49 -27.63
C LEU A 313 23.37 -20.21 -27.87
N PRO A 314 24.18 -19.80 -28.85
CA PRO A 314 25.41 -20.53 -29.21
C PRO A 314 26.58 -20.26 -28.26
N THR A 315 26.43 -19.32 -27.32
CA THR A 315 27.48 -18.87 -26.40
C THR A 315 27.10 -19.15 -24.95
N PRO A 316 28.02 -19.69 -24.13
CA PRO A 316 27.82 -19.81 -22.70
C PRO A 316 27.52 -18.46 -22.04
N ILE A 317 26.62 -18.45 -21.06
CA ILE A 317 26.23 -17.26 -20.32
C ILE A 317 27.38 -16.79 -19.42
N GLN A 318 27.60 -15.48 -19.40
CA GLN A 318 28.56 -14.79 -18.56
C GLN A 318 27.83 -13.95 -17.51
N ALA A 319 28.54 -13.53 -16.47
CA ALA A 319 27.99 -12.60 -15.49
C ALA A 319 27.50 -11.31 -16.17
N GLY A 320 26.35 -10.79 -15.73
CA GLY A 320 25.74 -9.57 -16.24
C GLY A 320 24.35 -9.77 -16.82
N ARG A 321 23.72 -8.68 -17.26
CA ARG A 321 22.33 -8.68 -17.75
C ARG A 321 22.29 -9.00 -19.24
N TYR A 322 21.28 -9.73 -19.68
CA TYR A 322 20.96 -9.96 -21.07
C TYR A 322 19.61 -9.32 -21.41
N SER A 323 19.54 -8.62 -22.54
CA SER A 323 18.28 -8.13 -23.11
C SER A 323 18.02 -8.81 -24.44
N ILE A 324 16.77 -9.16 -24.69
CA ILE A 324 16.30 -9.84 -25.88
C ILE A 324 15.21 -8.96 -26.50
N THR A 325 15.37 -8.64 -27.78
CA THR A 325 14.36 -7.97 -28.59
C THR A 325 13.96 -8.91 -29.72
N VAL A 326 12.65 -9.03 -29.97
CA VAL A 326 12.13 -9.76 -31.12
C VAL A 326 11.20 -8.85 -31.90
N GLU A 327 11.60 -8.48 -33.11
CA GLU A 327 10.74 -7.77 -34.05
C GLU A 327 9.89 -8.79 -34.79
N LEU A 328 8.56 -8.69 -34.63
CA LEU A 328 7.59 -9.56 -35.27
C LEU A 328 6.90 -8.83 -36.41
N SER A 329 6.77 -9.51 -37.55
CA SER A 329 5.96 -9.04 -38.69
C SER A 329 5.30 -10.20 -39.41
N ASN A 330 4.17 -9.94 -40.08
CA ASN A 330 3.52 -10.93 -40.94
C ASN A 330 3.11 -10.37 -42.30
N ASP A 331 2.66 -11.26 -43.18
CA ASP A 331 2.24 -10.92 -44.56
C ASP A 331 0.97 -10.06 -44.62
N PHE A 332 0.23 -9.92 -43.52
CA PHE A 332 -0.94 -9.04 -43.41
C PHE A 332 -0.56 -7.61 -42.99
N GLY A 333 0.73 -7.33 -42.76
CA GLY A 333 1.24 -6.03 -42.34
C GLY A 333 1.09 -5.76 -40.84
N ASP A 334 0.75 -6.78 -40.04
CA ASP A 334 0.78 -6.66 -38.58
C ASP A 334 2.21 -6.75 -38.07
N SER A 335 2.56 -5.92 -37.07
CA SER A 335 3.90 -5.89 -36.50
C SER A 335 3.89 -5.48 -35.03
N GLN A 336 4.83 -6.03 -34.26
CA GLN A 336 5.03 -5.69 -32.86
C GLN A 336 6.44 -6.07 -32.38
N THR A 337 6.90 -5.41 -31.33
CA THR A 337 8.20 -5.71 -30.71
C THR A 337 8.01 -6.40 -29.36
N LEU A 338 8.58 -7.59 -29.19
CA LEU A 338 8.67 -8.23 -27.87
C LEU A 338 9.99 -7.84 -27.20
N GLN A 339 9.93 -7.57 -25.90
CA GLN A 339 11.10 -7.36 -25.06
C GLN A 339 11.12 -8.36 -23.90
N GLN A 340 12.29 -8.92 -23.64
CA GLN A 340 12.53 -9.87 -22.57
C GLN A 340 13.98 -9.77 -22.10
N GLY A 341 14.32 -10.39 -20.98
CA GLY A 341 15.70 -10.47 -20.52
C GLY A 341 15.92 -11.59 -19.51
N PHE A 342 17.19 -11.78 -19.15
CA PHE A 342 17.61 -12.66 -18.06
C PHE A 342 18.95 -12.17 -17.51
N TRP A 343 19.37 -12.72 -16.39
CA TRP A 343 20.69 -12.47 -15.79
C TRP A 343 21.60 -13.70 -15.96
N GLY A 344 22.88 -13.47 -16.22
CA GLY A 344 23.93 -14.38 -15.77
C GLY A 344 24.35 -13.96 -14.36
N ARG A 345 24.38 -14.91 -13.42
CA ARG A 345 24.69 -14.67 -12.01
C ARG A 345 25.99 -13.87 -11.88
N ASP A 346 25.87 -12.70 -11.26
CA ASP A 346 26.96 -11.74 -11.05
C ASP A 346 27.19 -11.52 -9.55
N GLN A 347 27.96 -12.40 -8.93
CA GLN A 347 28.24 -12.33 -7.50
C GLN A 347 28.95 -11.03 -7.10
N ALA A 348 29.77 -10.46 -7.99
CA ALA A 348 30.46 -9.21 -7.75
C ALA A 348 29.48 -8.03 -7.65
N LEU A 349 28.45 -8.01 -8.51
CA LEU A 349 27.39 -7.00 -8.44
C LEU A 349 26.64 -7.08 -7.10
N LEU A 350 26.25 -8.29 -6.68
CA LEU A 350 25.48 -8.48 -5.45
C LEU A 350 26.28 -8.15 -4.20
N ALA A 351 27.58 -8.44 -4.20
CA ALA A 351 28.48 -8.17 -3.09
C ALA A 351 28.98 -6.70 -3.06
N ARG A 352 28.60 -5.88 -4.04
CA ARG A 352 29.08 -4.50 -4.19
C ARG A 352 28.53 -3.57 -3.11
N GLY A 353 29.43 -2.74 -2.57
CA GLY A 353 29.09 -1.72 -1.59
C GLY A 353 28.92 -2.28 -0.17
N SER A 354 28.31 -1.48 0.69
CA SER A 354 28.04 -1.80 2.08
C SER A 354 26.56 -2.12 2.33
N GLN A 355 26.31 -2.98 3.32
CA GLN A 355 24.94 -3.27 3.75
C GLN A 355 24.34 -2.05 4.46
N LEU A 356 23.05 -1.84 4.19
CA LEU A 356 22.25 -0.92 4.99
C LEU A 356 22.16 -1.44 6.43
N ARG A 357 22.15 -0.53 7.39
CA ARG A 357 21.97 -0.86 8.82
C ARG A 357 20.79 -0.09 9.38
N ALA A 358 20.11 -0.69 10.35
CA ALA A 358 19.06 -0.04 11.11
C ALA A 358 19.68 0.71 12.30
N GLY A 359 19.54 2.04 12.33
CA GLY A 359 19.86 2.87 13.49
C GLY A 359 18.70 2.93 14.49
N ARG A 360 18.64 3.96 15.34
CA ARG A 360 17.50 4.16 16.25
C ARG A 360 16.25 4.69 15.53
N ASP A 361 16.44 5.58 14.55
CA ASP A 361 15.35 6.33 13.90
C ASP A 361 15.32 6.15 12.39
N TYR A 362 16.49 6.11 11.76
CA TYR A 362 16.63 5.93 10.32
C TYR A 362 17.57 4.77 10.00
N PHE A 363 17.60 4.41 8.72
CA PHE A 363 18.61 3.54 8.17
C PHE A 363 19.89 4.33 7.88
N GLU A 364 21.03 3.66 7.95
CA GLU A 364 22.34 4.24 7.68
C GLU A 364 23.14 3.37 6.71
N ARG A 365 23.91 4.02 5.84
CA ARG A 365 24.91 3.38 4.97
C ARG A 365 26.18 4.22 4.99
N ASP A 366 27.31 3.59 5.28
CA ASP A 366 28.64 4.24 5.31
C ASP A 366 28.69 5.53 6.14
N GLY A 367 27.90 5.60 7.23
CA GLY A 367 27.79 6.76 8.12
C GLY A 367 26.79 7.84 7.65
N GLU A 368 26.18 7.67 6.48
CA GLU A 368 25.15 8.56 5.96
C GLU A 368 23.74 8.02 6.23
N ILE A 369 22.85 8.89 6.70
CA ILE A 369 21.45 8.55 6.93
C ILE A 369 20.72 8.46 5.59
N MET A 370 19.92 7.41 5.46
CA MET A 370 19.12 7.10 4.28
C MET A 370 17.63 7.04 4.65
N PRO A 371 16.91 8.17 4.55
CA PRO A 371 15.45 8.16 4.63
C PRO A 371 14.87 7.39 3.45
N ILE A 372 13.86 6.56 3.71
CA ILE A 372 13.33 5.64 2.71
C ILE A 372 12.21 6.29 1.93
N VAL A 373 12.45 6.49 0.63
CA VAL A 373 11.41 6.74 -0.36
C VAL A 373 11.29 5.46 -1.18
N GLY A 374 10.27 4.67 -0.86
CA GLY A 374 10.12 3.33 -1.40
C GLY A 374 8.89 3.16 -2.29
N MET A 375 8.90 2.04 -3.02
CA MET A 375 7.81 1.61 -3.88
C MET A 375 7.61 0.10 -3.74
N THR A 376 6.37 -0.35 -3.57
CA THR A 376 6.04 -1.77 -3.78
C THR A 376 5.98 -2.05 -5.27
N TYR A 377 6.53 -3.19 -5.70
CA TYR A 377 6.60 -3.52 -7.11
C TYR A 377 6.13 -4.94 -7.43
N MET A 378 5.28 -5.01 -8.46
CA MET A 378 4.90 -6.19 -9.23
C MET A 378 4.79 -5.74 -10.70
N ALA A 379 5.09 -6.63 -11.65
CA ALA A 379 5.15 -6.28 -13.06
C ALA A 379 3.78 -5.90 -13.65
N SER A 380 3.73 -5.09 -14.70
CA SER A 380 2.46 -4.66 -15.33
C SER A 380 1.86 -5.70 -16.29
N ASP A 381 2.67 -6.61 -16.84
CA ASP A 381 2.29 -7.58 -17.87
C ASP A 381 1.64 -8.85 -17.31
N VAL A 382 1.99 -9.22 -16.08
CA VAL A 382 1.50 -10.44 -15.40
C VAL A 382 1.21 -10.23 -13.90
N HIS A 383 1.44 -9.04 -13.36
CA HIS A 383 1.17 -8.66 -11.97
C HIS A 383 1.73 -9.65 -10.94
N ARG A 384 0.90 -10.23 -10.07
CA ARG A 384 1.33 -11.15 -8.99
C ARG A 384 1.96 -12.45 -9.51
N LYS A 385 1.90 -12.74 -10.82
CA LYS A 385 2.56 -13.89 -11.46
C LYS A 385 3.98 -13.59 -11.93
N PHE A 386 4.53 -12.42 -11.64
CA PHE A 386 5.84 -11.99 -12.15
C PHE A 386 6.99 -12.94 -11.81
N LEU A 387 6.98 -13.65 -10.69
CA LEU A 387 8.02 -14.65 -10.40
C LEU A 387 7.84 -15.94 -11.22
N GLN A 388 6.59 -16.31 -11.54
CA GLN A 388 6.25 -17.47 -12.38
C GLN A 388 6.45 -17.20 -13.86
N LEU A 389 6.26 -15.94 -14.28
CA LEU A 389 6.37 -15.47 -15.65
C LEU A 389 7.30 -14.24 -15.67
N PRO A 390 8.61 -14.43 -15.42
CA PRO A 390 9.53 -13.32 -15.25
C PRO A 390 9.78 -12.55 -16.55
N ASN A 391 9.87 -11.22 -16.41
CA ASN A 391 10.25 -10.31 -17.47
C ASN A 391 11.32 -9.31 -17.00
N VAL A 392 12.59 -9.71 -17.09
CA VAL A 392 13.71 -8.90 -16.57
C VAL A 392 13.87 -7.58 -17.32
N ALA A 393 13.51 -7.53 -18.61
CA ALA A 393 13.57 -6.28 -19.37
C ALA A 393 12.58 -5.24 -18.82
N LEU A 394 11.34 -5.68 -18.57
CA LEU A 394 10.31 -4.83 -17.97
C LEU A 394 10.69 -4.38 -16.56
N TRP A 395 11.17 -5.31 -15.71
CA TRP A 395 11.66 -4.95 -14.37
C TRP A 395 12.76 -3.91 -14.42
N GLN A 396 13.74 -4.07 -15.32
CA GLN A 396 14.82 -3.11 -15.49
C GLN A 396 14.29 -1.72 -15.88
N GLN A 397 13.33 -1.65 -16.80
CA GLN A 397 12.74 -0.40 -17.26
C GLN A 397 11.98 0.32 -16.13
N ASP A 398 11.12 -0.40 -15.43
CA ASP A 398 10.34 0.15 -14.32
C ASP A 398 11.25 0.58 -13.17
N MET A 399 12.19 -0.27 -12.75
CA MET A 399 13.12 0.06 -11.66
C MET A 399 14.04 1.23 -12.03
N ALA A 400 14.45 1.36 -13.29
CA ALA A 400 15.22 2.51 -13.74
C ALA A 400 14.38 3.80 -13.63
N THR A 401 13.11 3.74 -14.02
CA THR A 401 12.16 4.85 -13.87
C THR A 401 12.03 5.24 -12.40
N LEU A 402 11.78 4.27 -11.51
CA LEU A 402 11.71 4.50 -10.06
C LEU A 402 13.01 5.12 -9.51
N LYS A 403 14.18 4.63 -9.95
CA LYS A 403 15.47 5.20 -9.54
C LYS A 403 15.61 6.66 -9.95
N THR A 404 15.15 7.05 -11.15
CA THR A 404 15.16 8.46 -11.59
C THR A 404 14.24 9.34 -10.76
N MET A 405 13.18 8.78 -10.17
CA MET A 405 12.30 9.46 -9.22
C MET A 405 12.90 9.56 -7.81
N GLY A 406 14.14 9.12 -7.60
CA GLY A 406 14.77 9.11 -6.27
C GLY A 406 14.25 7.99 -5.36
N VAL A 407 13.52 6.99 -5.88
CA VAL A 407 13.20 5.78 -5.12
C VAL A 407 14.50 5.06 -4.80
N ASN A 408 14.63 4.64 -3.55
CA ASN A 408 15.84 4.02 -3.04
C ASN A 408 15.58 2.64 -2.40
N TYR A 409 14.31 2.23 -2.33
CA TYR A 409 13.85 0.98 -1.72
C TYR A 409 12.69 0.39 -2.53
N ILE A 410 12.79 -0.89 -2.89
CA ILE A 410 11.73 -1.66 -3.51
C ILE A 410 11.27 -2.73 -2.53
N ARG A 411 9.97 -2.77 -2.28
CA ARG A 411 9.32 -3.89 -1.60
C ARG A 411 8.70 -4.83 -2.61
N THR A 412 8.94 -6.12 -2.47
CA THR A 412 8.31 -7.16 -3.29
C THR A 412 8.26 -8.47 -2.52
N GLY A 413 7.74 -9.53 -3.12
CA GLY A 413 7.75 -10.84 -2.47
C GLY A 413 6.78 -11.82 -3.10
N ILE A 414 6.39 -12.79 -2.29
CA ILE A 414 5.47 -13.86 -2.66
C ILE A 414 4.12 -13.57 -2.02
N TRP A 415 3.11 -13.41 -2.87
CA TRP A 415 1.77 -12.97 -2.45
C TRP A 415 0.71 -14.09 -2.46
N SER A 416 1.03 -15.23 -3.09
CA SER A 416 0.18 -16.42 -3.20
C SER A 416 0.98 -17.61 -3.76
N ALA A 417 0.35 -18.79 -3.81
CA ALA A 417 0.83 -19.98 -4.51
C ALA A 417 2.18 -20.52 -4.03
N TRP A 418 2.44 -20.50 -2.72
CA TRP A 418 3.69 -21.03 -2.12
C TRP A 418 4.00 -22.47 -2.53
N ARG A 419 2.97 -23.30 -2.76
CA ARG A 419 3.10 -24.67 -3.26
C ARG A 419 3.65 -24.80 -4.67
N GLN A 420 3.61 -23.75 -5.48
CA GLN A 420 4.29 -23.76 -6.77
C GLN A 420 5.80 -23.58 -6.60
N LEU A 421 6.21 -22.76 -5.62
CA LEU A 421 7.62 -22.54 -5.29
C LEU A 421 8.21 -23.69 -4.48
N MET A 422 7.49 -24.24 -3.50
CA MET A 422 7.90 -25.43 -2.76
C MET A 422 6.69 -26.33 -2.55
N PHE A 423 6.50 -27.28 -3.46
CA PHE A 423 5.32 -28.16 -3.47
C PHE A 423 5.28 -29.10 -2.26
N VAL A 424 6.43 -29.72 -1.97
CA VAL A 424 6.66 -30.58 -0.80
C VAL A 424 7.81 -29.98 0.00
N ASP A 425 7.73 -30.07 1.32
CA ASP A 425 8.78 -29.62 2.25
C ASP A 425 10.20 -29.99 1.78
N GLY A 426 11.06 -28.98 1.69
CA GLY A 426 12.47 -29.12 1.33
C GLY A 426 12.78 -29.17 -0.17
N HIS A 427 11.76 -29.17 -1.04
CA HIS A 427 11.94 -29.30 -2.49
C HIS A 427 11.44 -28.04 -3.23
N ALA A 428 12.21 -26.96 -3.14
CA ALA A 428 11.93 -25.72 -3.85
C ALA A 428 12.23 -25.84 -5.36
N GLN A 429 11.44 -25.14 -6.18
CA GLN A 429 11.52 -25.19 -7.64
C GLN A 429 12.59 -24.21 -8.15
N GLU A 430 13.63 -24.74 -8.78
CA GLU A 430 14.83 -23.96 -9.19
C GLU A 430 14.49 -22.78 -10.11
N ALA A 431 13.51 -22.92 -11.00
CA ALA A 431 13.13 -21.84 -11.92
C ALA A 431 12.63 -20.59 -11.19
N LEU A 432 11.83 -20.78 -10.13
CA LEU A 432 11.29 -19.69 -9.34
C LEU A 432 12.34 -19.12 -8.37
N LEU A 433 13.25 -19.94 -7.83
CA LEU A 433 14.41 -19.45 -7.08
C LEU A 433 15.28 -18.53 -7.96
N ARG A 434 15.52 -18.91 -9.22
CA ARG A 434 16.26 -18.11 -10.20
C ARG A 434 15.51 -16.85 -10.64
N ALA A 435 14.17 -16.84 -10.60
CA ALA A 435 13.38 -15.62 -10.79
C ALA A 435 13.59 -14.63 -9.64
N ILE A 436 13.64 -15.11 -8.39
CA ILE A 436 13.96 -14.29 -7.22
C ILE A 436 15.39 -13.73 -7.34
N ASP A 437 16.37 -14.57 -7.72
CA ASP A 437 17.75 -14.10 -7.95
C ASP A 437 17.80 -12.98 -8.99
N ALA A 438 17.13 -13.17 -10.14
CA ALA A 438 17.10 -12.20 -11.23
C ALA A 438 16.47 -10.87 -10.81
N PHE A 439 15.41 -10.92 -9.99
CA PHE A 439 14.78 -9.71 -9.46
C PHE A 439 15.75 -8.93 -8.56
N ILE A 440 16.41 -9.62 -7.63
CA ILE A 440 17.40 -9.01 -6.72
C ILE A 440 18.59 -8.46 -7.51
N HIS A 441 19.07 -9.16 -8.54
CA HIS A 441 20.09 -8.65 -9.46
C HIS A 441 19.66 -7.35 -10.15
N THR A 442 18.41 -7.30 -10.63
CA THR A 442 17.87 -6.12 -11.32
C THR A 442 17.86 -4.92 -10.37
N ALA A 443 17.36 -5.08 -9.14
CA ALA A 443 17.38 -4.03 -8.12
C ALA A 443 18.82 -3.59 -7.77
N ALA A 444 19.73 -4.56 -7.54
CA ALA A 444 21.12 -4.27 -7.20
C ALA A 444 21.88 -3.54 -8.32
N SER A 445 21.56 -3.82 -9.59
CA SER A 445 22.16 -3.14 -10.75
C SER A 445 21.89 -1.63 -10.78
N LEU A 446 20.77 -1.21 -10.18
CA LEU A 446 20.31 0.18 -10.10
C LEU A 446 20.52 0.81 -8.73
N ASP A 447 21.25 0.12 -7.85
CA ASP A 447 21.54 0.60 -6.49
C ASP A 447 20.26 0.86 -5.67
N LEU A 448 19.30 -0.08 -5.77
CA LEU A 448 18.06 -0.08 -5.00
C LEU A 448 18.13 -1.13 -3.90
N GLU A 449 17.65 -0.80 -2.70
CA GLU A 449 17.40 -1.81 -1.67
C GLU A 449 16.22 -2.68 -2.06
N CYS A 450 16.34 -4.00 -1.93
CA CYS A 450 15.25 -4.94 -2.15
C CYS A 450 14.82 -5.56 -0.83
N CYS A 451 13.61 -5.25 -0.37
CA CYS A 451 12.98 -5.95 0.75
C CYS A 451 12.06 -7.03 0.20
N PHE A 452 12.41 -8.30 0.44
CA PHE A 452 11.70 -9.45 -0.09
C PHE A 452 10.82 -10.11 0.99
N THR A 453 9.52 -10.13 0.76
CA THR A 453 8.50 -10.67 1.66
C THR A 453 8.21 -12.15 1.37
N PHE A 454 8.33 -13.01 2.38
CA PHE A 454 8.16 -14.47 2.21
C PHE A 454 6.70 -14.94 2.24
N PHE A 455 5.87 -14.39 3.14
CA PHE A 455 4.50 -14.84 3.38
C PHE A 455 3.50 -13.68 3.34
N ALA A 456 2.21 -13.99 3.16
CA ALA A 456 1.14 -13.01 3.20
C ALA A 456 -0.04 -13.50 4.06
N PHE A 457 -0.41 -12.68 5.02
CA PHE A 457 -1.49 -12.82 6.01
C PHE A 457 -1.34 -13.99 6.98
N THR A 458 -1.09 -15.20 6.47
CA THR A 458 -0.76 -16.39 7.24
C THR A 458 0.35 -17.15 6.53
N PRO A 459 1.38 -17.65 7.23
CA PRO A 459 2.41 -18.44 6.59
C PRO A 459 1.85 -19.79 6.15
N GLU A 460 2.40 -20.35 5.08
CA GLU A 460 2.01 -21.67 4.58
C GLU A 460 2.32 -22.74 5.64
N ALA A 461 1.38 -23.68 5.82
CA ALA A 461 1.49 -24.75 6.81
C ALA A 461 2.22 -25.99 6.28
N TRP A 462 2.35 -26.12 4.95
CA TRP A 462 2.90 -27.31 4.30
C TRP A 462 2.21 -28.61 4.79
N GLU A 463 2.94 -29.60 5.30
CA GLU A 463 2.36 -30.85 5.82
C GLU A 463 1.90 -30.74 7.29
N GLY A 464 1.92 -29.54 7.87
CA GLY A 464 1.40 -29.25 9.21
C GLY A 464 -0.07 -28.79 9.20
N GLN A 465 -0.62 -28.60 10.40
CA GLN A 465 -2.02 -28.19 10.59
C GLN A 465 -2.17 -26.76 11.12
N ASN A 466 -1.21 -26.29 11.92
CA ASN A 466 -1.19 -24.93 12.45
C ASN A 466 -0.03 -24.14 11.82
N PRO A 467 -0.28 -22.97 11.21
CA PRO A 467 0.77 -22.24 10.50
C PRO A 467 1.82 -21.62 11.44
N TYR A 468 1.50 -21.35 12.70
CA TYR A 468 2.40 -20.68 13.64
C TYR A 468 2.95 -21.57 14.74
N LEU A 469 2.24 -22.64 15.12
CA LEU A 469 2.54 -23.43 16.32
C LEU A 469 2.97 -24.87 16.02
N ASP A 470 2.56 -25.43 14.88
CA ASP A 470 2.95 -26.80 14.50
C ASP A 470 4.46 -26.85 14.18
N PRO A 471 5.25 -27.69 14.88
CA PRO A 471 6.68 -27.84 14.61
C PRO A 471 6.99 -28.26 13.16
N ARG A 472 6.09 -28.99 12.49
CA ARG A 472 6.25 -29.38 11.07
C ARG A 472 6.14 -28.16 10.16
N SER A 473 5.10 -27.34 10.33
CA SER A 473 4.93 -26.07 9.60
C SER A 473 6.16 -25.17 9.77
N ARG A 474 6.62 -24.97 11.01
CA ARG A 474 7.80 -24.15 11.30
C ARG A 474 9.07 -24.70 10.63
N ALA A 475 9.27 -26.01 10.63
CA ALA A 475 10.42 -26.62 9.98
C ALA A 475 10.39 -26.40 8.46
N ALA A 476 9.24 -26.60 7.82
CA ALA A 476 9.06 -26.36 6.39
C ALA A 476 9.27 -24.88 6.03
N GLN A 477 8.68 -23.95 6.78
CA GLN A 477 8.89 -22.50 6.62
C GLN A 477 10.38 -22.12 6.70
N LYS A 478 11.13 -22.69 7.67
CA LYS A 478 12.57 -22.45 7.78
C LYS A 478 13.34 -22.99 6.58
N ARG A 479 13.04 -24.19 6.08
CA ARG A 479 13.69 -24.75 4.88
C ARG A 479 13.38 -23.92 3.64
N PHE A 480 12.13 -23.49 3.50
CA PHE A 480 11.69 -22.59 2.45
C PHE A 480 12.50 -21.29 2.44
N ILE A 481 12.50 -20.55 3.55
CA ILE A 481 13.26 -19.30 3.69
C ILE A 481 14.74 -19.53 3.39
N ARG A 482 15.35 -20.59 3.95
CA ARG A 482 16.77 -20.89 3.76
C ARG A 482 17.12 -21.21 2.30
N SER A 483 16.20 -21.79 1.53
CA SER A 483 16.42 -22.06 0.09
C SER A 483 16.64 -20.78 -0.73
N ILE A 484 16.08 -19.66 -0.27
CA ILE A 484 16.24 -18.34 -0.88
C ILE A 484 17.45 -17.63 -0.26
N VAL A 485 17.49 -17.51 1.08
CA VAL A 485 18.53 -16.75 1.80
C VAL A 485 19.94 -17.30 1.55
N ALA A 486 20.11 -18.62 1.45
CA ALA A 486 21.42 -19.22 1.23
C ALA A 486 22.08 -18.78 -0.09
N ARG A 487 21.29 -18.35 -1.07
CA ARG A 487 21.77 -17.83 -2.36
C ARG A 487 22.24 -16.38 -2.24
N HIS A 488 21.90 -15.68 -1.17
CA HIS A 488 22.11 -14.23 -1.01
C HIS A 488 22.89 -13.84 0.25
N ILE A 489 23.69 -14.75 0.81
CA ILE A 489 24.48 -14.53 2.04
C ILE A 489 25.39 -13.29 1.91
N ASP A 490 26.02 -13.09 0.75
CA ASP A 490 26.92 -11.95 0.51
C ASP A 490 26.24 -10.74 -0.13
N THR A 491 24.93 -10.82 -0.42
CA THR A 491 24.22 -9.74 -1.10
C THR A 491 24.08 -8.53 -0.18
N LYS A 492 24.47 -7.34 -0.67
CA LYS A 492 24.52 -6.11 0.14
C LYS A 492 23.24 -5.28 0.11
N ARG A 493 22.37 -5.53 -0.86
CA ARG A 493 21.18 -4.73 -1.18
C ARG A 493 19.87 -5.49 -0.96
N VAL A 494 19.83 -6.46 -0.04
CA VAL A 494 18.63 -7.28 0.23
C VAL A 494 18.31 -7.40 1.72
N HIS A 495 17.03 -7.22 2.06
CA HIS A 495 16.49 -7.39 3.40
C HIS A 495 15.32 -8.39 3.35
N TRP A 496 15.00 -9.01 4.47
CA TRP A 496 14.01 -10.09 4.52
C TRP A 496 12.80 -9.70 5.36
N ASP A 497 11.63 -9.61 4.72
CA ASP A 497 10.35 -9.43 5.38
C ASP A 497 9.69 -10.79 5.60
N LEU A 498 9.46 -11.15 6.86
CA LEU A 498 8.94 -12.47 7.20
C LEU A 498 7.51 -12.66 6.68
N ILE A 499 6.65 -11.65 6.79
CA ILE A 499 5.23 -11.79 6.47
C ILE A 499 4.56 -10.42 6.30
N ASN A 500 3.67 -10.33 5.32
CA ASN A 500 2.74 -9.23 5.13
C ASN A 500 1.49 -9.38 6.02
N GLU A 501 1.19 -8.39 6.84
CA GLU A 501 -0.05 -8.21 7.61
C GLU A 501 -0.48 -9.48 8.39
N PRO A 502 0.34 -9.96 9.34
CA PRO A 502 0.12 -11.24 10.01
C PRO A 502 -1.22 -11.31 10.76
N SER A 503 -1.99 -12.36 10.48
CA SER A 503 -3.24 -12.74 11.15
C SER A 503 -3.03 -14.06 11.90
N LEU A 504 -3.47 -14.14 13.15
CA LEU A 504 -3.30 -15.33 14.00
C LEU A 504 -4.64 -15.80 14.58
N PHE A 505 -4.90 -17.11 14.70
CA PHE A 505 -4.18 -18.28 14.16
C PHE A 505 -4.90 -18.91 12.97
N ASP A 506 -6.17 -18.55 12.75
CA ASP A 506 -7.02 -19.17 11.74
C ASP A 506 -6.81 -18.55 10.34
N PRO A 507 -6.24 -19.29 9.38
CA PRO A 507 -6.00 -18.80 8.01
C PRO A 507 -7.27 -18.50 7.23
N ALA A 508 -8.43 -19.02 7.64
CA ALA A 508 -9.71 -18.70 7.00
C ALA A 508 -10.30 -17.35 7.47
N ARG A 509 -9.81 -16.79 8.57
CA ARG A 509 -10.34 -15.56 9.20
C ARG A 509 -9.24 -14.53 9.42
N ILE A 510 -8.71 -14.01 8.32
CA ILE A 510 -7.69 -12.96 8.30
C ILE A 510 -8.25 -11.57 8.64
N PHE A 511 -7.40 -10.65 9.10
CA PHE A 511 -7.71 -9.24 9.36
C PHE A 511 -8.81 -8.96 10.40
N VAL A 512 -9.06 -9.85 11.36
CA VAL A 512 -10.15 -9.62 12.33
C VAL A 512 -9.70 -9.67 13.80
N GLY A 513 -8.38 -9.63 14.04
CA GLY A 513 -7.77 -9.75 15.37
C GLY A 513 -7.60 -11.21 15.80
N PRO A 514 -7.45 -11.48 17.12
CA PRO A 514 -7.23 -12.83 17.63
C PRO A 514 -8.35 -13.80 17.21
N ARG A 515 -8.00 -14.89 16.51
CA ARG A 515 -8.93 -15.95 16.11
C ARG A 515 -8.37 -17.32 16.44
N SER A 516 -9.02 -18.00 17.38
CA SER A 516 -8.67 -19.37 17.77
C SER A 516 -8.96 -20.34 16.63
N LEU A 517 -7.95 -21.15 16.29
CA LEU A 517 -8.07 -22.29 15.38
C LEU A 517 -8.68 -23.49 16.12
N GLY A 518 -8.55 -23.53 17.45
CA GLY A 518 -9.16 -24.52 18.34
C GLY A 518 -8.44 -25.88 18.32
N ASP A 519 -7.23 -25.93 17.79
CA ASP A 519 -6.46 -27.16 17.66
C ASP A 519 -5.67 -27.52 18.93
N ALA A 520 -5.03 -28.69 18.89
CA ALA A 520 -4.26 -29.21 20.02
C ALA A 520 -2.94 -28.46 20.26
N ASP A 521 -2.31 -27.92 19.20
CA ASP A 521 -1.06 -27.17 19.31
C ASP A 521 -1.30 -25.80 19.96
N GLU A 522 -2.36 -25.11 19.54
CA GLU A 522 -2.85 -23.88 20.15
C GLU A 522 -3.20 -24.09 21.62
N THR A 523 -4.02 -25.10 21.92
CA THR A 523 -4.44 -25.37 23.30
C THR A 523 -3.22 -25.61 24.20
N ARG A 524 -2.26 -26.42 23.74
CA ARG A 524 -1.03 -26.71 24.47
C ARG A 524 -0.17 -25.47 24.65
N ALA A 525 0.01 -24.66 23.62
CA ALA A 525 0.80 -23.43 23.68
C ALA A 525 0.16 -22.38 24.60
N PHE A 526 -1.17 -22.23 24.55
CA PHE A 526 -1.89 -21.30 25.41
C PHE A 526 -1.81 -21.73 26.89
N VAL A 527 -2.01 -23.02 27.19
CA VAL A 527 -1.81 -23.55 28.55
C VAL A 527 -0.38 -23.31 29.04
N ALA A 528 0.63 -23.57 28.21
CA ALA A 528 2.02 -23.34 28.58
C ALA A 528 2.33 -21.86 28.84
N TYR A 529 1.75 -20.96 28.04
CA TYR A 529 1.85 -19.51 28.24
C TYR A 529 1.28 -19.08 29.59
N LEU A 530 0.05 -19.52 29.90
CA LEU A 530 -0.60 -19.23 31.18
C LEU A 530 0.18 -19.80 32.37
N GLN A 531 0.67 -21.04 32.28
CA GLN A 531 1.51 -21.64 33.32
C GLN A 531 2.82 -20.88 33.53
N GLY A 532 3.39 -20.29 32.47
CA GLY A 532 4.58 -19.45 32.54
C GLY A 532 4.36 -18.14 33.29
N ILE A 533 3.13 -17.60 33.25
CA ILE A 533 2.73 -16.42 34.04
C ILE A 533 2.41 -16.84 35.48
N ASN A 534 1.50 -17.82 35.64
CA ASN A 534 1.12 -18.37 36.95
C ASN A 534 0.64 -19.82 36.83
N ALA A 535 1.37 -20.74 37.46
CA ALA A 535 1.09 -22.17 37.44
C ALA A 535 -0.04 -22.61 38.39
N ASP A 536 -0.56 -21.72 39.24
CA ASP A 536 -1.70 -22.01 40.11
C ASP A 536 -3.02 -21.78 39.36
N ILE A 537 -3.75 -22.86 39.06
CA ILE A 537 -5.05 -22.79 38.37
C ILE A 537 -6.07 -21.89 39.11
N ARG A 538 -5.95 -21.74 40.43
CA ARG A 538 -6.83 -20.89 41.24
C ARG A 538 -6.67 -19.41 40.91
N HIS A 539 -5.51 -18.99 40.41
CA HIS A 539 -5.31 -17.65 39.90
C HIS A 539 -6.25 -17.38 38.71
N TRP A 540 -6.26 -18.28 37.72
CA TRP A 540 -7.09 -18.16 36.51
C TRP A 540 -8.58 -18.33 36.79
N GLN A 541 -8.96 -19.21 37.73
CA GLN A 541 -10.33 -19.28 38.24
C GLN A 541 -10.80 -17.91 38.76
N SER A 542 -9.96 -17.21 39.53
CA SER A 542 -10.30 -15.88 40.06
C SER A 542 -10.20 -14.76 39.01
N ALA A 543 -9.23 -14.81 38.09
CA ALA A 543 -9.05 -13.81 37.06
C ALA A 543 -10.18 -13.83 36.02
N TRP A 544 -10.71 -15.01 35.71
CA TRP A 544 -11.75 -15.21 34.70
C TRP A 544 -13.15 -15.39 35.27
N ASP A 545 -13.29 -15.30 36.60
CA ASP A 545 -14.54 -15.54 37.34
C ASP A 545 -15.18 -16.91 37.03
N LEU A 546 -14.36 -17.97 37.10
CA LEU A 546 -14.77 -19.36 36.88
C LEU A 546 -14.73 -20.17 38.17
N SER A 547 -15.76 -21.00 38.38
CA SER A 547 -15.80 -21.95 39.48
C SER A 547 -14.80 -23.11 39.30
N PRO A 548 -14.39 -23.80 40.39
CA PRO A 548 -13.59 -25.02 40.28
C PRO A 548 -14.22 -26.13 39.44
N SER A 549 -15.55 -26.15 39.29
CA SER A 549 -16.23 -27.09 38.39
C SER A 549 -16.12 -26.72 36.91
N GLN A 550 -15.97 -25.43 36.58
CA GLN A 550 -15.80 -24.95 35.20
C GLN A 550 -14.34 -25.03 34.75
N LEU A 551 -13.40 -24.79 35.66
CA LEU A 551 -11.96 -24.89 35.40
C LEU A 551 -11.29 -25.77 36.49
N PRO A 552 -11.54 -27.10 36.51
CA PRO A 552 -10.99 -27.99 37.52
C PRO A 552 -9.47 -28.15 37.43
N ASP A 553 -8.95 -28.20 36.21
CA ASP A 553 -7.54 -28.35 35.90
C ASP A 553 -7.22 -27.80 34.50
N TRP A 554 -5.95 -27.88 34.10
CA TRP A 554 -5.45 -27.37 32.82
C TRP A 554 -6.07 -28.04 31.58
N SER A 555 -6.62 -29.25 31.71
CA SER A 555 -7.29 -29.95 30.59
C SER A 555 -8.63 -29.33 30.22
N ALA A 556 -9.19 -28.46 31.07
CA ALA A 556 -10.43 -27.72 30.82
C ALA A 556 -10.21 -26.35 30.14
N VAL A 557 -8.98 -25.87 30.04
CA VAL A 557 -8.68 -24.61 29.34
C VAL A 557 -9.00 -24.73 27.86
N ARG A 558 -9.74 -23.76 27.32
CA ARG A 558 -10.05 -23.64 25.88
C ARG A 558 -9.73 -22.22 25.43
N ALA A 559 -9.11 -22.08 24.27
CA ALA A 559 -8.91 -20.77 23.65
C ALA A 559 -10.29 -20.16 23.29
N PRO A 560 -10.57 -18.91 23.68
CA PRO A 560 -11.88 -18.29 23.46
C PRO A 560 -12.11 -17.94 21.99
N GLN A 561 -13.38 -17.95 21.56
CA GLN A 561 -13.82 -17.26 20.34
C GLN A 561 -14.43 -15.89 20.70
N PRO A 562 -14.46 -14.90 19.78
CA PRO A 562 -15.11 -13.62 20.04
C PRO A 562 -16.56 -13.75 20.51
N ASP A 563 -17.29 -14.73 19.98
CA ASP A 563 -18.67 -15.00 20.36
C ASP A 563 -18.81 -15.53 21.80
N ASP A 564 -17.75 -16.02 22.44
CA ASP A 564 -17.77 -16.43 23.84
C ASP A 564 -17.59 -15.24 24.80
N ILE A 565 -17.12 -14.10 24.28
CA ILE A 565 -16.71 -12.94 25.05
C ILE A 565 -17.79 -11.87 25.06
N GLY A 566 -18.01 -11.26 26.22
CA GLY A 566 -18.93 -10.15 26.35
C GLY A 566 -18.24 -8.90 25.84
N MET A 567 -18.36 -8.58 24.55
CA MET A 567 -17.78 -7.38 23.92
C MET A 567 -18.71 -6.17 24.00
N ASN A 568 -20.02 -6.38 24.16
CA ASN A 568 -21.00 -5.30 24.23
C ASN A 568 -21.27 -4.89 25.69
N THR A 569 -21.75 -3.67 25.90
CA THR A 569 -22.20 -3.19 27.22
C THR A 569 -23.49 -3.89 27.69
N THR A 570 -24.22 -4.54 26.78
CA THR A 570 -25.43 -5.31 27.07
C THR A 570 -25.38 -6.66 26.36
N GLU A 571 -25.49 -7.75 27.12
CA GLU A 571 -25.43 -9.11 26.60
C GLU A 571 -26.73 -9.86 26.90
N ILE A 572 -27.25 -10.60 25.92
CA ILE A 572 -28.50 -11.37 26.06
C ILE A 572 -28.30 -12.72 26.73
N ARG A 573 -27.05 -13.16 26.89
CA ARG A 573 -26.64 -14.43 27.52
C ARG A 573 -25.37 -14.20 28.34
N PRO A 574 -25.10 -15.02 29.36
CA PRO A 574 -23.81 -15.00 30.06
C PRO A 574 -22.63 -15.17 29.09
N LYS A 575 -21.55 -14.42 29.30
CA LYS A 575 -20.32 -14.41 28.51
C LYS A 575 -19.09 -14.41 29.40
N GLN A 576 -17.94 -14.76 28.83
CA GLN A 576 -16.63 -14.65 29.48
C GLN A 576 -16.01 -13.27 29.23
N HIS A 577 -15.06 -12.85 30.08
CA HIS A 577 -14.49 -11.50 30.02
C HIS A 577 -12.95 -11.56 30.14
N GLY A 578 -12.41 -11.97 31.30
CA GLY A 578 -10.98 -11.89 31.58
C GLY A 578 -10.07 -12.69 30.65
N ILE A 579 -10.49 -13.89 30.23
CA ILE A 579 -9.70 -14.78 29.35
C ILE A 579 -9.32 -14.14 28.01
N TRP A 580 -10.10 -13.17 27.53
CA TRP A 580 -9.83 -12.51 26.25
C TRP A 580 -8.52 -11.72 26.28
N LEU A 581 -8.25 -11.00 27.37
CA LEU A 581 -7.01 -10.24 27.54
C LEU A 581 -5.79 -11.17 27.46
N ASP A 582 -5.83 -12.27 28.23
CA ASP A 582 -4.73 -13.23 28.29
C ASP A 582 -4.53 -13.93 26.95
N TYR A 583 -5.62 -14.24 26.23
CA TYR A 583 -5.56 -14.84 24.91
C TYR A 583 -5.00 -13.86 23.85
N ALA A 584 -5.41 -12.58 23.88
CA ALA A 584 -4.86 -11.56 23.01
C ALA A 584 -3.35 -11.37 23.24
N LEU A 585 -2.90 -11.27 24.50
CA LEU A 585 -1.48 -11.19 24.85
C LEU A 585 -0.71 -12.47 24.45
N PHE A 586 -1.32 -13.65 24.60
CA PHE A 586 -0.76 -14.90 24.08
C PHE A 586 -0.53 -14.85 22.57
N THR A 587 -1.46 -14.29 21.78
CA THR A 587 -1.26 -14.18 20.32
C THR A 587 -0.04 -13.32 19.96
N GLN A 588 0.21 -12.23 20.70
CA GLN A 588 1.42 -11.42 20.54
C GLN A 588 2.69 -12.20 20.87
N ALA A 589 2.69 -12.92 22.00
CA ALA A 589 3.83 -13.73 22.42
C ALA A 589 4.14 -14.86 21.42
N ALA A 590 3.09 -15.51 20.90
CA ALA A 590 3.23 -16.55 19.88
C ALA A 590 3.78 -16.01 18.56
N HIS A 591 3.30 -14.84 18.12
CA HIS A 591 3.83 -14.16 16.94
C HIS A 591 5.30 -13.77 17.12
N ARG A 592 5.66 -13.14 18.25
CA ARG A 592 7.06 -12.81 18.59
C ARG A 592 7.94 -14.06 18.56
N ALA A 593 7.49 -15.16 19.16
CA ALA A 593 8.23 -16.43 19.19
C ALA A 593 8.41 -17.05 17.78
N TRP A 594 7.40 -16.93 16.91
CA TRP A 594 7.49 -17.35 15.52
C TRP A 594 8.51 -16.49 14.75
N ALA A 595 8.41 -15.15 14.86
CA ALA A 595 9.33 -14.22 14.21
C ALA A 595 10.78 -14.44 14.67
N ALA A 596 10.98 -14.67 15.97
CA ALA A 596 12.30 -14.96 16.54
C ALA A 596 12.93 -16.25 15.98
N ASP A 597 12.15 -17.33 15.86
CA ASP A 597 12.62 -18.61 15.32
C ASP A 597 13.05 -18.47 13.85
N LEU A 598 12.25 -17.79 13.03
CA LEU A 598 12.57 -17.57 11.61
C LEU A 598 13.76 -16.61 11.43
N ALA A 599 13.79 -15.49 12.16
CA ALA A 599 14.90 -14.54 12.11
C ALA A 599 16.23 -15.19 12.56
N SER A 600 16.18 -16.02 13.60
CA SER A 600 17.34 -16.82 14.04
C SER A 600 17.81 -17.79 12.96
N SER A 601 16.88 -18.50 12.31
CA SER A 601 17.18 -19.41 11.20
C SER A 601 17.86 -18.72 10.01
N ILE A 602 17.47 -17.49 9.70
CA ILE A 602 18.11 -16.63 8.68
C ILE A 602 19.53 -16.27 9.14
N ARG A 603 19.67 -15.71 10.35
CA ARG A 603 20.95 -15.21 10.87
C ARG A 603 21.99 -16.31 11.11
N GLN A 604 21.57 -17.57 11.27
CA GLN A 604 22.48 -18.72 11.32
C GLN A 604 23.29 -18.93 10.04
N ILE A 605 22.77 -18.51 8.87
CA ILE A 605 23.48 -18.62 7.58
C ILE A 605 23.91 -17.26 7.02
N ALA A 606 23.20 -16.20 7.37
CA ALA A 606 23.54 -14.83 6.98
C ALA A 606 23.51 -13.91 8.22
N PRO A 607 24.58 -13.90 9.04
CA PRO A 607 24.58 -13.23 10.34
C PRO A 607 24.29 -11.72 10.31
N GLN A 608 24.54 -11.07 9.17
CA GLN A 608 24.32 -9.63 8.96
C GLN A 608 23.01 -9.31 8.24
N ALA A 609 22.19 -10.32 7.92
CA ALA A 609 20.94 -10.09 7.21
C ALA A 609 19.93 -9.33 8.08
N MET A 610 19.39 -8.24 7.53
CA MET A 610 18.30 -7.50 8.16
C MET A 610 16.97 -8.23 7.97
N VAL A 611 16.19 -8.30 9.04
CA VAL A 611 14.88 -8.95 9.10
C VAL A 611 13.83 -8.00 9.66
N CYS A 612 12.67 -7.94 9.02
CA CYS A 612 11.48 -7.22 9.50
C CYS A 612 10.20 -8.06 9.39
N VAL A 613 9.08 -7.48 9.79
CA VAL A 613 7.73 -8.00 9.60
C VAL A 613 6.89 -6.87 9.02
N GLY A 614 6.16 -7.11 7.93
CA GLY A 614 5.19 -6.20 7.32
C GLY A 614 3.93 -6.08 8.16
N GLN A 615 3.89 -5.08 9.03
CA GLN A 615 2.84 -4.92 10.02
C GLN A 615 1.61 -4.22 9.44
N ASP A 616 0.44 -4.84 9.60
CA ASP A 616 -0.87 -4.23 9.31
C ASP A 616 -1.16 -2.99 10.18
N GLU A 617 -2.20 -2.22 9.86
CA GLU A 617 -2.76 -1.10 10.64
C GLU A 617 -3.36 -1.62 11.98
N ALA A 618 -2.48 -2.11 12.86
CA ALA A 618 -2.77 -3.14 13.86
C ALA A 618 -3.62 -2.67 15.04
N LEU A 619 -3.42 -1.40 15.42
CA LEU A 619 -4.01 -0.80 16.62
C LEU A 619 -5.51 -0.51 16.45
N GLY A 620 -6.08 -0.75 15.26
CA GLY A 620 -7.51 -0.77 15.05
C GLY A 620 -8.20 -2.06 15.54
N GLN A 621 -7.50 -3.21 15.58
CA GLN A 621 -8.14 -4.53 15.70
C GLN A 621 -7.33 -5.61 16.46
N GLN A 622 -6.51 -5.26 17.46
CA GLN A 622 -5.80 -6.22 18.32
C GLN A 622 -4.90 -7.23 17.56
N ARG A 623 -4.37 -6.83 16.39
CA ARG A 623 -3.44 -7.66 15.58
C ARG A 623 -2.03 -7.60 16.18
N PRO A 624 -1.05 -8.40 15.70
CA PRO A 624 0.35 -8.27 16.13
C PRO A 624 0.80 -6.81 16.15
N HIS A 625 1.55 -6.38 17.15
CA HIS A 625 1.96 -4.98 17.26
C HIS A 625 3.48 -4.83 17.50
N PRO A 626 4.16 -3.85 16.87
CA PRO A 626 5.61 -3.67 16.97
C PRO A 626 6.18 -3.68 18.38
N PHE A 627 5.45 -3.12 19.36
CA PHE A 627 5.91 -3.07 20.76
C PHE A 627 6.09 -4.46 21.39
N PHE A 628 5.53 -5.51 20.80
CA PHE A 628 5.69 -6.88 21.29
C PHE A 628 6.75 -7.68 20.54
N TYR A 629 7.30 -7.23 19.41
CA TYR A 629 8.28 -8.02 18.65
C TYR A 629 9.50 -7.24 18.14
N ALA A 630 9.59 -5.93 18.42
CA ALA A 630 10.69 -5.08 17.97
C ALA A 630 12.08 -5.55 18.41
N ASP A 631 12.16 -6.37 19.46
CA ASP A 631 13.42 -6.91 19.97
C ASP A 631 14.00 -8.02 19.10
N VAL A 632 13.16 -8.72 18.29
CA VAL A 632 13.60 -9.85 17.47
C VAL A 632 13.82 -9.50 15.98
N VAL A 633 13.42 -8.30 15.56
CA VAL A 633 13.60 -7.72 14.22
C VAL A 633 14.62 -6.57 14.23
N ASP A 634 15.15 -6.20 13.06
CA ASP A 634 16.13 -5.10 12.94
C ASP A 634 15.45 -3.72 12.88
N TYR A 635 14.26 -3.66 12.29
CA TYR A 635 13.40 -2.50 12.24
C TYR A 635 11.92 -2.92 12.25
N THR A 636 11.05 -2.00 12.66
CA THR A 636 9.61 -2.23 12.68
C THR A 636 8.96 -1.56 11.47
N SER A 637 7.72 -1.93 11.18
CA SER A 637 6.94 -1.27 10.15
C SER A 637 5.50 -1.06 10.56
N VAL A 638 4.76 -0.35 9.70
CA VAL A 638 3.30 -0.24 9.73
C VAL A 638 2.77 -0.01 8.32
N HIS A 639 1.55 -0.48 8.05
CA HIS A 639 0.82 -0.25 6.81
C HIS A 639 -0.33 0.70 7.09
N SER A 640 -0.31 1.92 6.53
CA SER A 640 -1.33 2.94 6.81
C SER A 640 -2.37 3.00 5.69
N TRP A 641 -3.53 2.40 5.92
CA TRP A 641 -4.57 2.16 4.92
C TRP A 641 -5.84 2.96 5.20
N TRP A 642 -6.47 2.70 6.34
CA TRP A 642 -7.87 3.03 6.60
C TRP A 642 -8.02 4.26 7.47
N LEU A 643 -7.13 4.45 8.45
CA LEU A 643 -7.21 5.50 9.47
C LEU A 643 -6.70 6.86 8.97
N ASN A 644 -7.26 7.32 7.83
CA ASN A 644 -6.84 8.56 7.16
C ASN A 644 -6.99 9.84 8.02
N ASP A 645 -7.76 9.79 9.11
CA ASP A 645 -7.94 10.89 10.08
C ASP A 645 -6.99 10.79 11.29
N ALA A 646 -6.18 9.73 11.36
CA ALA A 646 -5.30 9.41 12.48
C ALA A 646 -3.88 8.98 12.02
N LEU A 647 -3.43 9.44 10.85
CA LEU A 647 -2.12 9.07 10.28
C LEU A 647 -0.93 9.48 11.18
N ALA A 648 -1.03 10.64 11.86
CA ALA A 648 -0.05 11.08 12.85
C ALA A 648 0.04 10.09 14.03
N TRP A 649 -1.12 9.55 14.43
CA TRP A 649 -1.23 8.59 15.53
C TRP A 649 -0.65 7.23 15.14
N ASP A 650 -0.93 6.73 13.93
CA ASP A 650 -0.32 5.50 13.41
C ASP A 650 1.21 5.61 13.42
N SER A 651 1.73 6.75 12.98
CA SER A 651 3.16 7.03 12.92
C SER A 651 3.81 7.07 14.32
N LEU A 652 3.11 7.60 15.32
CA LEU A 652 3.61 7.66 16.70
C LEU A 652 3.63 6.28 17.37
N PHE A 653 2.52 5.53 17.30
CA PHE A 653 2.36 4.31 18.10
C PHE A 653 2.94 3.05 17.44
N SER A 654 3.33 3.11 16.17
CA SER A 654 4.17 2.09 15.54
C SER A 654 5.68 2.29 15.80
N LYS A 655 6.11 3.51 16.15
CA LYS A 655 7.52 3.84 16.39
C LYS A 655 7.99 3.42 17.78
N THR A 656 8.86 2.42 17.83
CA THR A 656 9.52 2.04 19.09
C THR A 656 10.65 3.01 19.45
N PRO A 657 11.03 3.11 20.75
CA PRO A 657 12.12 4.00 21.16
C PRO A 657 13.50 3.62 20.61
N GLN A 658 13.73 2.36 20.24
CA GLN A 658 15.07 1.83 19.94
C GLN A 658 15.29 1.39 18.48
N ARG A 659 14.22 1.18 17.70
CA ARG A 659 14.32 0.71 16.31
C ARG A 659 13.73 1.72 15.34
N PRO A 660 14.25 1.84 14.11
CA PRO A 660 13.60 2.65 13.09
C PRO A 660 12.24 2.02 12.78
N ASN A 661 11.26 2.86 12.44
CA ASN A 661 9.97 2.40 11.97
C ASN A 661 9.74 2.88 10.55
N LEU A 662 9.39 1.96 9.65
CA LEU A 662 9.12 2.25 8.25
C LEU A 662 7.62 2.16 7.99
N VAL A 663 7.00 3.19 7.42
CA VAL A 663 5.66 3.04 6.83
C VAL A 663 5.81 2.25 5.54
N GLN A 664 5.85 0.92 5.69
CA GLN A 664 6.29 -0.04 4.68
C GLN A 664 5.23 -0.33 3.62
N GLU A 665 3.98 0.03 3.91
CA GLU A 665 2.95 0.22 2.90
C GLU A 665 2.14 1.48 3.24
N THR A 666 2.02 2.37 2.27
CA THR A 666 1.05 3.44 2.29
C THR A 666 0.44 3.54 0.90
N GLY A 667 -0.87 3.50 0.82
CA GLY A 667 -1.60 3.62 -0.44
C GLY A 667 -2.97 4.23 -0.20
N ILE A 668 -3.79 4.26 -1.24
CA ILE A 668 -5.12 4.87 -1.15
C ILE A 668 -6.16 3.85 -1.57
N MET A 669 -6.83 3.25 -0.58
CA MET A 669 -7.93 2.32 -0.85
C MET A 669 -9.02 3.01 -1.68
N HIS A 670 -9.54 2.26 -2.65
CA HIS A 670 -10.69 2.69 -3.41
C HIS A 670 -11.90 2.81 -2.50
N VAL A 671 -12.64 3.91 -2.64
CA VAL A 671 -13.86 4.17 -1.88
C VAL A 671 -14.93 4.62 -2.86
N GLU A 672 -16.11 4.04 -2.71
CA GLU A 672 -17.24 4.30 -3.59
C GLU A 672 -18.20 5.36 -3.01
N ARG A 673 -18.89 6.03 -3.92
CA ARG A 673 -20.14 6.74 -3.63
C ARG A 673 -21.28 5.72 -3.52
N ALA A 674 -22.44 6.17 -3.03
CA ALA A 674 -23.62 5.30 -2.90
C ALA A 674 -24.13 4.70 -4.22
N ASP A 675 -23.71 5.23 -5.38
CA ASP A 675 -24.02 4.71 -6.72
C ASP A 675 -22.94 3.76 -7.29
N GLY A 676 -21.92 3.40 -6.51
CA GLY A 676 -20.85 2.48 -6.92
C GLY A 676 -19.86 3.09 -7.93
N ARG A 677 -19.66 4.41 -7.88
CA ARG A 677 -18.61 5.14 -8.62
C ARG A 677 -17.50 5.59 -7.68
N SER A 678 -16.32 5.86 -8.22
CA SER A 678 -15.22 6.41 -7.43
C SER A 678 -15.64 7.68 -6.67
N ARG A 679 -15.35 7.71 -5.36
CA ARG A 679 -15.64 8.86 -4.49
C ARG A 679 -14.64 10.00 -4.64
N ARG A 680 -13.39 9.68 -4.95
CA ARG A 680 -12.29 10.65 -5.06
C ARG A 680 -11.78 10.69 -6.49
N SER A 681 -11.46 11.90 -6.94
CA SER A 681 -10.68 12.14 -8.15
C SER A 681 -9.20 11.81 -7.94
N GLU A 682 -8.45 11.56 -9.01
CA GLU A 682 -6.98 11.35 -8.93
C GLU A 682 -6.24 12.52 -8.27
N ALA A 683 -6.75 13.76 -8.42
CA ALA A 683 -6.18 14.92 -7.74
C ALA A 683 -6.34 14.84 -6.21
N GLU A 684 -7.52 14.41 -5.72
CA GLU A 684 -7.76 14.19 -4.29
C GLU A 684 -6.99 12.99 -3.76
N LEU A 685 -6.80 11.95 -4.58
CA LEU A 685 -5.95 10.80 -4.27
C LEU A 685 -4.49 11.26 -4.10
N MET A 686 -3.93 12.00 -5.05
CA MET A 686 -2.59 12.59 -4.96
C MET A 686 -2.40 13.46 -3.70
N GLN A 687 -3.37 14.32 -3.38
CA GLN A 687 -3.36 15.12 -2.15
C GLN A 687 -3.33 14.24 -0.89
N LEU A 688 -4.14 13.18 -0.85
CA LEU A 688 -4.12 12.24 0.27
C LEU A 688 -2.78 11.50 0.37
N LEU A 689 -2.19 11.05 -0.75
CA LEU A 689 -0.88 10.40 -0.74
C LEU A 689 0.21 11.32 -0.18
N GLU A 690 0.20 12.60 -0.58
CA GLU A 690 1.18 13.57 -0.09
C GLU A 690 1.10 13.74 1.43
N ARG A 691 -0.12 13.80 1.99
CA ARG A 691 -0.31 13.86 3.44
C ARG A 691 0.16 12.58 4.13
N LYS A 692 -0.13 11.41 3.55
CA LYS A 692 0.35 10.12 4.07
C LYS A 692 1.88 10.07 4.07
N TYR A 693 2.52 10.50 3.00
CA TYR A 693 3.98 10.61 2.93
C TYR A 693 4.51 11.56 4.01
N ALA A 694 3.94 12.75 4.18
CA ALA A 694 4.38 13.68 5.21
C ALA A 694 4.29 13.09 6.62
N TYR A 695 3.19 12.43 6.97
CA TYR A 695 3.04 11.75 8.24
C TYR A 695 3.99 10.56 8.41
N ALA A 696 4.30 9.83 7.34
CA ALA A 696 5.27 8.73 7.37
C ALA A 696 6.71 9.15 7.71
N TYR A 697 7.04 10.44 7.69
CA TYR A 697 8.30 10.98 8.23
C TYR A 697 8.14 11.65 9.60
N SER A 698 6.92 11.80 10.11
CA SER A 698 6.63 12.40 11.41
C SER A 698 7.12 11.53 12.58
N TYR A 699 7.30 12.11 13.77
CA TYR A 699 7.68 11.41 15.01
C TYR A 699 8.96 10.55 14.92
N GLY A 700 9.85 10.84 13.96
CA GLY A 700 11.11 10.10 13.77
C GLY A 700 10.94 8.77 13.04
N ASN A 701 9.93 8.64 12.18
CA ASN A 701 9.79 7.51 11.27
C ASN A 701 10.80 7.59 10.11
N ALA A 702 11.22 6.42 9.63
CA ALA A 702 12.32 6.25 8.69
C ALA A 702 11.94 6.51 7.22
N GLY A 703 10.65 6.55 6.91
CA GLY A 703 10.14 6.91 5.60
C GLY A 703 8.88 6.18 5.16
N ALA A 704 8.60 6.24 3.86
CA ALA A 704 7.35 5.83 3.24
C ALA A 704 7.58 4.93 2.03
N VAL A 705 6.78 3.87 1.91
CA VAL A 705 6.78 2.96 0.75
C VAL A 705 5.38 2.95 0.13
N HIS A 706 5.25 3.44 -1.10
CA HIS A 706 3.95 3.48 -1.78
C HIS A 706 3.51 2.09 -2.24
N TRP A 707 2.29 1.70 -1.89
CA TRP A 707 1.57 0.59 -2.51
C TRP A 707 0.64 1.14 -3.59
N ILE A 708 0.90 0.93 -4.87
CA ILE A 708 1.93 0.11 -5.54
C ILE A 708 2.33 0.80 -6.85
N TRP A 709 3.38 0.37 -7.56
CA TRP A 709 3.71 0.93 -8.87
C TRP A 709 2.58 0.72 -9.90
N ASN A 710 2.25 -0.53 -10.22
CA ASN A 710 1.26 -0.88 -11.25
C ASN A 710 -0.07 -1.29 -10.62
N CYS A 711 -1.21 -0.79 -11.11
CA CYS A 711 -2.50 -1.37 -10.76
C CYS A 711 -2.61 -2.81 -11.28
N ASN A 712 -3.43 -3.64 -10.63
CA ASN A 712 -3.54 -5.06 -10.92
C ASN A 712 -4.97 -5.46 -11.27
N TYR A 713 -5.24 -5.52 -12.57
CA TYR A 713 -6.54 -5.93 -13.12
C TYR A 713 -6.61 -7.44 -13.43
N HIS A 714 -5.56 -8.20 -13.11
CA HIS A 714 -5.54 -9.68 -13.17
C HIS A 714 -5.95 -10.34 -11.84
N MET A 715 -6.61 -9.59 -10.98
CA MET A 715 -7.20 -10.07 -9.74
C MET A 715 -8.70 -9.85 -9.76
N ASP A 716 -9.42 -10.79 -9.16
CA ASP A 716 -10.81 -10.57 -8.77
C ASP A 716 -10.87 -9.70 -7.50
N ASN A 717 -10.40 -8.46 -7.63
CA ASN A 717 -10.35 -7.48 -6.55
C ASN A 717 -10.46 -6.05 -7.12
N LEU A 718 -11.59 -5.40 -6.86
CA LEU A 718 -11.87 -4.06 -7.34
C LEU A 718 -10.88 -3.01 -6.83
N ASN A 719 -10.38 -3.16 -5.59
CA ASN A 719 -9.39 -2.23 -5.04
C ASN A 719 -8.10 -2.29 -5.85
N GLU A 720 -7.63 -3.50 -6.18
CA GLU A 720 -6.36 -3.73 -6.91
C GLU A 720 -6.42 -3.17 -8.35
N SER A 721 -7.59 -3.16 -8.98
CA SER A 721 -7.79 -2.49 -10.28
C SER A 721 -7.68 -0.96 -10.20
N HIS A 722 -7.88 -0.36 -9.02
CA HIS A 722 -7.85 1.09 -8.83
C HIS A 722 -6.54 1.60 -8.21
N ILE A 723 -5.96 0.88 -7.25
CA ILE A 723 -4.77 1.35 -6.52
C ILE A 723 -3.51 1.13 -7.36
N GLY A 724 -2.60 2.09 -7.34
CA GLY A 724 -1.36 2.05 -8.11
C GLY A 724 -0.98 3.40 -8.70
N ALA A 725 0.32 3.66 -8.86
CA ALA A 725 0.87 4.87 -9.46
C ALA A 725 0.74 4.90 -10.99
N CYS A 726 0.61 3.72 -11.63
CA CYS A 726 0.33 3.54 -13.04
C CYS A 726 -1.08 2.97 -13.24
N ARG A 727 -1.77 3.48 -14.26
CA ARG A 727 -3.05 2.96 -14.76
C ARG A 727 -2.81 1.68 -15.57
N ALA A 728 -3.89 0.98 -15.92
CA ALA A 728 -3.80 -0.31 -16.60
C ALA A 728 -3.09 -0.22 -17.96
N ASP A 729 -3.20 0.93 -18.64
CA ASP A 729 -2.56 1.24 -19.92
C ASP A 729 -1.07 1.66 -19.82
N GLY A 730 -0.50 1.65 -18.62
CA GLY A 730 0.88 2.05 -18.33
C GLY A 730 1.07 3.54 -18.05
N SER A 731 0.05 4.39 -18.25
CA SER A 731 0.16 5.83 -17.98
C SER A 731 0.25 6.12 -16.48
N GLN A 732 1.11 7.06 -16.08
CA GLN A 732 1.29 7.48 -14.70
C GLN A 732 0.15 8.39 -14.23
N LYS A 733 -0.30 8.15 -13.01
CA LYS A 733 -1.23 9.01 -12.28
C LYS A 733 -0.49 10.13 -11.55
N PRO A 734 -1.17 11.24 -11.17
CA PRO A 734 -0.56 12.34 -10.43
C PRO A 734 0.18 11.93 -9.13
N GLU A 735 -0.23 10.82 -8.51
CA GLU A 735 0.39 10.20 -7.33
C GLU A 735 1.89 9.91 -7.54
N ALA A 736 2.33 9.56 -8.76
CA ALA A 736 3.73 9.28 -9.05
C ALA A 736 4.64 10.50 -8.75
N ALA A 737 4.14 11.71 -9.03
CA ALA A 737 4.89 12.94 -8.77
C ALA A 737 5.18 13.18 -7.27
N ILE A 738 4.32 12.67 -6.38
CA ILE A 738 4.56 12.74 -4.92
C ILE A 738 5.78 11.91 -4.55
N THR A 739 5.87 10.68 -5.06
CA THR A 739 7.04 9.83 -4.82
C THR A 739 8.32 10.54 -5.29
N ALA A 740 8.28 11.13 -6.48
CA ALA A 740 9.44 11.80 -7.05
C ALA A 740 9.87 13.07 -6.29
N ALA A 741 8.91 13.88 -5.82
CA ALA A 741 9.21 15.07 -5.03
C ALA A 741 9.88 14.72 -3.70
N PHE A 742 9.38 13.70 -3.00
CA PHE A 742 9.98 13.22 -1.76
C PHE A 742 11.35 12.58 -2.01
N GLY A 743 11.52 11.85 -3.11
CA GLY A 743 12.80 11.29 -3.56
C GLY A 743 13.86 12.37 -3.74
N ASP A 744 13.55 13.43 -4.48
CA ASP A 744 14.44 14.58 -4.69
C ASP A 744 14.79 15.30 -3.37
N PHE A 745 13.78 15.54 -2.53
CA PHE A 745 13.97 16.21 -1.24
C PHE A 745 14.91 15.43 -0.31
N PHE A 746 14.67 14.14 -0.10
CA PHE A 746 15.47 13.34 0.83
C PHE A 746 16.83 12.94 0.27
N ALA A 747 16.99 12.85 -1.05
CA ALA A 747 18.32 12.73 -1.66
C ALA A 747 19.23 13.92 -1.31
N LYS A 748 18.66 15.13 -1.19
CA LYS A 748 19.41 16.36 -0.85
C LYS A 748 19.55 16.58 0.66
N THR A 749 18.60 16.10 1.46
CA THR A 749 18.49 16.46 2.87
C THR A 749 18.83 15.34 3.86
N GLY A 750 18.83 14.08 3.42
CA GLY A 750 19.02 12.91 4.29
C GLY A 750 20.28 12.96 5.16
N VAL A 751 21.39 13.45 4.59
CA VAL A 751 22.69 13.60 5.27
C VAL A 751 22.63 14.48 6.54
N TYR A 752 21.64 15.37 6.65
CA TYR A 752 21.49 16.29 7.77
C TYR A 752 20.66 15.72 8.93
N LEU A 753 20.01 14.57 8.75
CA LEU A 753 19.07 13.97 9.71
C LEU A 753 19.79 13.10 10.75
N GLN A 754 20.88 13.63 11.31
CA GLN A 754 21.77 12.94 12.24
C GLN A 754 21.40 13.23 13.70
N GLU A 755 21.52 12.21 14.55
CA GLU A 755 21.38 12.36 16.01
C GLU A 755 20.09 13.08 16.44
N ARG A 756 18.93 12.56 16.02
CA ARG A 756 17.63 13.12 16.42
C ARG A 756 17.51 13.22 17.94
N SER A 757 16.91 14.28 18.47
CA SER A 757 16.59 14.39 19.89
C SER A 757 15.38 13.52 20.26
N LEU A 758 15.39 12.91 21.45
CA LEU A 758 14.20 12.24 21.99
C LEU A 758 13.23 13.29 22.56
N PRO A 759 11.92 13.16 22.31
CA PRO A 759 10.91 14.03 22.90
C PRO A 759 10.90 13.97 24.43
N GLU A 760 10.68 15.11 25.09
CA GLU A 760 10.62 15.22 26.55
C GLU A 760 9.30 14.68 27.14
N ILE A 761 8.36 14.28 26.29
CA ILE A 761 7.04 13.75 26.64
C ILE A 761 6.92 12.32 26.13
N ALA A 762 6.62 11.38 27.05
CA ALA A 762 6.29 10.01 26.68
C ALA A 762 4.79 9.73 26.88
N VAL A 763 4.18 8.96 25.99
CA VAL A 763 2.81 8.47 26.11
C VAL A 763 2.84 6.96 26.31
N ILE A 764 2.20 6.48 27.38
CA ILE A 764 2.00 5.05 27.60
C ILE A 764 0.75 4.63 26.83
N TYR A 765 0.87 3.67 25.92
CA TYR A 765 -0.26 3.05 25.25
C TYR A 765 -0.89 1.96 26.15
N PRO A 766 -2.15 2.09 26.59
CA PRO A 766 -2.83 1.13 27.47
C PRO A 766 -3.22 -0.20 26.79
N PHE A 767 -2.28 -1.11 26.52
CA PHE A 767 -2.62 -2.43 25.93
C PHE A 767 -3.51 -3.27 26.84
N ASN A 768 -3.42 -3.13 28.16
CA ASN A 768 -4.32 -3.86 29.07
C ASN A 768 -5.80 -3.53 28.80
N ASN A 769 -6.11 -2.31 28.39
CA ASN A 769 -7.46 -1.94 27.99
C ASN A 769 -7.73 -2.24 26.52
N ASP A 770 -6.82 -1.89 25.62
CA ASP A 770 -7.03 -2.13 24.19
C ASP A 770 -7.25 -3.61 23.88
N TYR A 771 -6.58 -4.51 24.61
CA TYR A 771 -6.72 -5.98 24.46
C TYR A 771 -7.76 -6.60 25.38
N SER A 772 -8.42 -5.80 26.22
CA SER A 772 -9.58 -6.25 26.99
C SER A 772 -10.85 -6.33 26.12
N ASN A 773 -11.92 -6.82 26.72
CA ASN A 773 -13.25 -6.86 26.13
C ASN A 773 -14.03 -5.52 26.24
N ARG A 774 -13.43 -4.48 26.84
CA ARG A 774 -14.00 -3.12 26.99
C ARG A 774 -13.00 -2.05 26.54
N ARG A 775 -12.46 -2.24 25.33
CA ARG A 775 -11.49 -1.32 24.72
C ARG A 775 -12.04 0.11 24.57
N SER A 776 -11.21 1.11 24.85
CA SER A 776 -11.44 2.54 24.60
C SER A 776 -10.15 3.31 24.29
N THR A 777 -9.01 2.61 24.24
CA THR A 777 -7.68 3.20 24.13
C THR A 777 -7.46 3.97 22.82
N LEU A 778 -8.04 3.46 21.72
CA LEU A 778 -7.89 4.04 20.39
C LEU A 778 -8.37 5.49 20.36
N GLU A 779 -9.61 5.74 20.81
CA GLU A 779 -10.21 7.07 20.78
C GLU A 779 -9.44 8.05 21.68
N ALA A 780 -9.01 7.60 22.87
CA ALA A 780 -8.28 8.43 23.82
C ALA A 780 -6.94 8.91 23.25
N THR A 781 -6.17 7.97 22.68
CA THR A 781 -4.83 8.24 22.16
C THR A 781 -4.86 9.03 20.85
N GLN A 782 -5.86 8.83 19.98
CA GLN A 782 -6.06 9.65 18.78
C GLN A 782 -6.35 11.12 19.14
N ASN A 783 -7.24 11.35 20.11
CA ASN A 783 -7.55 12.70 20.58
C ASN A 783 -6.33 13.38 21.21
N LEU A 784 -5.52 12.65 21.98
CA LEU A 784 -4.24 13.14 22.51
C LEU A 784 -3.33 13.61 21.37
N VAL A 785 -3.06 12.76 20.37
CA VAL A 785 -2.13 13.10 19.27
C VAL A 785 -2.60 14.34 18.50
N ARG A 786 -3.91 14.47 18.27
CA ARG A 786 -4.49 15.69 17.64
C ARG A 786 -4.20 16.95 18.46
N GLN A 787 -4.42 16.96 19.77
CA GLN A 787 -4.15 18.17 20.56
C GLN A 787 -2.67 18.58 20.51
N PHE A 788 -1.77 17.60 20.59
CA PHE A 788 -0.34 17.86 20.61
C PHE A 788 0.23 18.38 19.29
N GLY A 789 -0.21 17.82 18.16
CA GLY A 789 0.28 18.21 16.84
C GLY A 789 -0.37 19.44 16.22
N PHE A 790 -1.59 19.82 16.66
CA PHE A 790 -2.35 20.93 16.07
C PHE A 790 -2.38 22.17 16.96
N GLU A 791 -2.42 22.01 18.29
CA GLU A 791 -2.64 23.13 19.23
C GLU A 791 -1.42 23.41 20.11
N LEU A 792 -0.80 22.36 20.68
CA LEU A 792 0.17 22.53 21.78
C LEU A 792 1.62 22.66 21.32
N GLY A 793 1.96 22.18 20.13
CA GLY A 793 3.30 22.31 19.55
C GLY A 793 4.41 21.56 20.29
N HIS A 794 4.12 20.35 20.78
CA HIS A 794 5.14 19.45 21.33
C HIS A 794 5.21 18.13 20.58
N ASN A 795 6.42 17.59 20.48
CA ASN A 795 6.64 16.21 20.07
C ASN A 795 6.30 15.18 21.16
N LEU A 796 5.98 13.97 20.70
CA LEU A 796 5.66 12.82 21.54
C LEU A 796 6.53 11.62 21.16
N ARG A 797 6.78 10.74 22.13
CA ARG A 797 7.22 9.36 21.90
C ARG A 797 6.30 8.39 22.62
N ALA A 798 6.11 7.20 22.08
CA ALA A 798 5.22 6.20 22.67
C ALA A 798 6.01 5.04 23.32
N VAL A 799 5.41 4.44 24.35
CA VAL A 799 5.85 3.19 25.00
C VAL A 799 4.64 2.33 25.33
N SER A 800 4.87 1.05 25.65
CA SER A 800 3.83 0.09 26.05
C SER A 800 3.58 0.13 27.55
N ASP A 801 2.35 -0.07 28.02
CA ASP A 801 2.08 -0.37 29.43
C ASP A 801 2.57 -1.77 29.86
N GLN A 802 2.97 -2.61 28.90
CA GLN A 802 3.58 -3.92 29.12
C GLN A 802 5.10 -3.86 29.35
N ASP A 803 5.77 -2.77 28.95
CA ASP A 803 7.20 -2.57 29.15
C ASP A 803 7.56 -1.08 29.30
N LEU A 804 7.87 -0.68 30.54
CA LEU A 804 8.29 0.67 30.90
C LEU A 804 9.82 0.82 31.05
N SER A 805 10.61 -0.20 30.71
CA SER A 805 12.07 -0.20 30.89
C SER A 805 12.77 0.94 30.13
N HIS A 806 12.30 1.27 28.93
CA HIS A 806 12.83 2.39 28.13
C HIS A 806 12.73 3.75 28.82
N LEU A 807 11.71 3.93 29.67
CA LEU A 807 11.54 5.17 30.44
C LEU A 807 12.61 5.32 31.52
N HIS A 808 13.17 4.21 32.02
CA HIS A 808 14.31 4.27 32.96
C HIS A 808 15.60 4.67 32.25
N ALA A 809 15.85 4.12 31.05
CA ALA A 809 17.06 4.38 30.29
C ALA A 809 17.15 5.83 29.76
N ALA A 810 16.01 6.42 29.40
CA ALA A 810 15.92 7.80 28.93
C ALA A 810 14.68 8.47 29.52
N PRO A 811 14.71 8.97 30.77
CA PRO A 811 13.54 9.50 31.46
C PRO A 811 12.98 10.77 30.79
N PRO A 812 11.68 10.83 30.49
CA PRO A 812 11.02 12.07 30.04
C PRO A 812 10.81 13.04 31.21
N LYS A 813 10.45 14.29 30.93
CA LYS A 813 9.96 15.23 31.95
C LYS A 813 8.48 14.97 32.30
N LEU A 814 7.69 14.56 31.31
CA LEU A 814 6.27 14.26 31.43
C LEU A 814 5.95 12.89 30.81
N ILE A 815 5.21 12.07 31.55
CA ILE A 815 4.55 10.86 31.07
C ILE A 815 3.06 11.13 31.02
N ILE A 816 2.38 10.76 29.96
CA ILE A 816 0.91 10.80 29.86
C ILE A 816 0.40 9.37 29.74
N TRP A 817 -0.52 8.99 30.62
CA TRP A 817 -1.23 7.72 30.59
C TRP A 817 -2.73 8.02 30.37
N PRO A 818 -3.18 8.09 29.10
CA PRO A 818 -4.49 8.61 28.75
C PRO A 818 -5.58 7.55 28.97
N ALA A 819 -6.50 7.83 29.90
CA ALA A 819 -7.72 7.12 30.17
C ALA A 819 -7.60 5.59 30.11
N PRO A 820 -6.63 4.96 30.82
CA PRO A 820 -6.37 3.55 30.65
C PRO A 820 -7.54 2.65 31.06
N GLN A 821 -8.51 3.14 31.84
CA GLN A 821 -9.65 2.40 32.41
C GLN A 821 -9.26 1.27 33.39
N ASN A 822 -8.18 0.56 33.12
CA ASN A 822 -7.62 -0.50 33.94
C ASN A 822 -6.08 -0.40 33.94
N ILE A 823 -5.42 -0.84 35.02
CA ILE A 823 -3.96 -0.81 35.13
C ILE A 823 -3.48 -2.08 35.83
N ALA A 824 -2.60 -2.85 35.18
CA ALA A 824 -2.00 -4.03 35.81
C ALA A 824 -1.19 -3.64 37.07
N PRO A 825 -1.24 -4.43 38.17
CA PRO A 825 -0.45 -4.18 39.37
C PRO A 825 1.05 -4.01 39.11
N GLU A 826 1.59 -4.80 38.19
CA GLU A 826 2.99 -4.79 37.80
C GLU A 826 3.36 -3.49 37.08
N SER A 827 2.51 -3.01 36.16
CA SER A 827 2.71 -1.73 35.46
C SER A 827 2.62 -0.55 36.42
N TRP A 828 1.72 -0.59 37.41
CA TRP A 828 1.64 0.43 38.47
C TRP A 828 2.91 0.45 39.32
N GLN A 829 3.40 -0.73 39.74
CA GLN A 829 4.62 -0.87 40.51
C GLN A 829 5.84 -0.34 39.76
N ALA A 830 5.96 -0.67 38.46
CA ALA A 830 7.04 -0.17 37.62
C ALA A 830 7.00 1.36 37.48
N LEU A 831 5.81 1.95 37.35
CA LEU A 831 5.63 3.40 37.31
C LEU A 831 6.02 4.07 38.65
N THR A 832 5.56 3.55 39.78
CA THR A 832 5.87 4.14 41.09
C THR A 832 7.35 3.99 41.45
N GLN A 833 7.99 2.89 41.04
CA GLN A 833 9.44 2.74 41.13
C GLN A 833 10.17 3.82 40.31
N LEU A 834 9.76 4.04 39.05
CA LEU A 834 10.33 5.09 38.23
C LEU A 834 10.19 6.48 38.88
N LEU A 835 9.04 6.79 39.46
CA LEU A 835 8.80 8.05 40.18
C LEU A 835 9.61 8.16 41.47
N ALA A 836 9.86 7.04 42.16
CA ALA A 836 10.73 7.03 43.32
C ALA A 836 12.17 7.42 42.98
N GLU A 837 12.64 7.00 41.80
CA GLU A 837 14.02 7.17 41.35
C GLU A 837 14.26 8.45 40.55
N GLN A 838 13.25 8.98 39.85
CA GLN A 838 13.41 10.06 38.87
C GLN A 838 12.45 11.23 39.13
N PRO A 839 12.87 12.49 38.85
CA PRO A 839 12.04 13.68 39.04
C PRO A 839 11.05 13.90 37.88
N ILE A 840 10.13 12.95 37.68
CA ILE A 840 9.21 12.90 36.53
C ILE A 840 7.78 13.28 36.96
N ASN A 841 7.02 13.85 36.03
CA ASN A 841 5.59 14.09 36.19
C ASN A 841 4.80 13.05 35.41
N VAL A 842 3.73 12.50 36.00
CA VAL A 842 2.83 11.58 35.30
C VAL A 842 1.44 12.18 35.29
N LEU A 843 0.91 12.49 34.11
CA LEU A 843 -0.51 12.77 33.93
C LEU A 843 -1.26 11.45 33.75
N LEU A 844 -2.13 11.12 34.70
CA LEU A 844 -3.04 9.97 34.63
C LEU A 844 -4.48 10.49 34.55
N THR A 845 -5.23 10.10 33.53
CA THR A 845 -6.64 10.48 33.39
C THR A 845 -7.58 9.29 33.58
N GLY A 846 -8.80 9.51 34.05
CA GLY A 846 -9.77 8.44 34.30
C GLY A 846 -9.55 7.66 35.61
N PRO A 847 -10.15 6.45 35.73
CA PRO A 847 -10.05 5.64 36.94
C PRO A 847 -8.63 5.07 37.12
N ALA A 848 -8.15 5.04 38.37
CA ALA A 848 -6.80 4.58 38.71
C ALA A 848 -6.77 3.32 39.60
N THR A 849 -7.95 2.86 40.04
CA THR A 849 -8.11 1.83 41.08
C THR A 849 -8.68 0.52 40.55
N LEU A 850 -8.59 0.27 39.24
CA LEU A 850 -8.99 -1.00 38.62
C LEU A 850 -7.75 -1.77 38.14
N ASP A 851 -7.69 -3.08 38.41
CA ASP A 851 -6.67 -3.97 37.83
C ASP A 851 -6.98 -4.32 36.36
N GLN A 852 -6.10 -5.05 35.67
CA GLN A 852 -6.29 -5.40 34.26
C GLN A 852 -7.56 -6.21 33.96
N TYR A 853 -8.20 -6.79 34.98
CA TYR A 853 -9.46 -7.53 34.88
C TYR A 853 -10.67 -6.70 35.39
N PHE A 854 -10.52 -5.38 35.51
CA PHE A 854 -11.52 -4.43 36.00
C PHE A 854 -11.97 -4.67 37.46
N ARG A 855 -11.15 -5.33 38.27
CA ARG A 855 -11.43 -5.53 39.71
C ARG A 855 -10.84 -4.38 40.53
N ALA A 856 -11.47 -4.07 41.65
CA ALA A 856 -10.96 -3.05 42.56
C ALA A 856 -9.54 -3.40 43.07
N CYS A 857 -8.59 -2.51 42.82
CA CYS A 857 -7.20 -2.61 43.20
C CYS A 857 -6.75 -1.28 43.85
N PRO A 858 -6.83 -1.17 45.19
CA PRO A 858 -6.42 0.04 45.89
C PRO A 858 -4.95 0.36 45.64
N ARG A 859 -4.65 1.64 45.41
CA ARG A 859 -3.28 2.15 45.22
C ARG A 859 -2.88 3.00 46.44
N PRO A 860 -1.80 2.69 47.16
CA PRO A 860 -1.41 3.43 48.37
C PRO A 860 -1.23 4.93 48.13
N GLU A 861 -0.69 5.31 46.97
CA GLU A 861 -0.47 6.71 46.57
C GLU A 861 -1.79 7.46 46.32
N LEU A 862 -2.87 6.72 46.05
CA LEU A 862 -4.21 7.20 45.74
C LEU A 862 -5.24 6.59 46.70
N ALA A 863 -4.93 6.54 48.00
CA ALA A 863 -5.76 5.84 49.00
C ALA A 863 -7.22 6.33 49.11
N GLN A 864 -7.49 7.57 48.68
CA GLN A 864 -8.85 8.14 48.66
C GLN A 864 -9.55 8.02 47.30
N ALA A 865 -8.86 7.50 46.28
CA ALA A 865 -9.45 7.31 44.96
C ALA A 865 -10.44 6.15 44.97
N GLN A 866 -11.56 6.36 44.30
CA GLN A 866 -12.58 5.36 44.06
C GLN A 866 -13.00 5.42 42.58
N THR A 867 -13.65 4.35 42.12
CA THR A 867 -14.26 4.31 40.79
C THR A 867 -15.77 4.47 40.92
N ARG A 868 -16.38 5.23 40.00
CA ARG A 868 -17.83 5.35 39.84
C ARG A 868 -18.20 5.39 38.35
N ASN A 869 -19.48 5.22 38.07
CA ASN A 869 -20.02 5.41 36.72
C ASN A 869 -19.81 6.85 36.23
N LEU A 870 -19.51 6.97 34.95
CA LEU A 870 -19.40 8.25 34.25
C LEU A 870 -20.78 8.84 33.94
N SER A 871 -20.97 10.14 34.21
CA SER A 871 -22.21 10.84 33.83
C SER A 871 -22.09 11.47 32.44
N ARG A 872 -23.24 11.72 31.80
CA ARG A 872 -23.30 12.38 30.48
C ARG A 872 -22.67 13.77 30.48
N GLU A 873 -22.85 14.50 31.57
CA GLU A 873 -22.28 15.82 31.81
C GLU A 873 -21.58 15.78 33.16
N GLU A 874 -20.31 16.15 33.16
CA GLU A 874 -19.46 16.24 34.35
C GLU A 874 -18.88 17.65 34.42
N GLN A 875 -18.49 18.07 35.61
CA GLN A 875 -17.78 19.32 35.85
C GLN A 875 -16.43 18.97 36.47
N ILE A 876 -15.36 19.64 36.03
CA ILE A 876 -14.02 19.43 36.56
C ILE A 876 -13.30 20.75 36.78
N ASP A 877 -12.66 20.88 37.94
CA ASP A 877 -11.75 21.98 38.23
C ASP A 877 -10.31 21.64 37.81
N ILE A 878 -9.75 22.46 36.91
CA ILE A 878 -8.38 22.35 36.40
C ILE A 878 -7.69 23.68 36.68
N ALA A 879 -6.60 23.66 37.45
CA ALA A 879 -5.83 24.85 37.81
C ALA A 879 -6.67 26.01 38.41
N GLY A 880 -7.73 25.68 39.17
CA GLY A 880 -8.62 26.67 39.80
C GLY A 880 -9.72 27.23 38.89
N GLN A 881 -9.85 26.73 37.66
CA GLN A 881 -10.93 27.07 36.75
C GLN A 881 -11.84 25.85 36.52
N SER A 882 -13.15 26.08 36.59
CA SER A 882 -14.16 25.06 36.34
C SER A 882 -14.44 24.91 34.85
N TYR A 883 -14.38 23.67 34.37
CA TYR A 883 -14.73 23.30 33.00
C TYR A 883 -15.88 22.30 32.99
N ARG A 884 -16.63 22.30 31.88
CA ARG A 884 -17.66 21.28 31.60
C ARG A 884 -17.07 20.21 30.69
N ALA A 885 -17.28 18.94 31.03
CA ALA A 885 -16.96 17.80 30.19
C ALA A 885 -18.26 17.10 29.75
N SER A 886 -18.33 16.71 28.48
CA SER A 886 -19.54 16.11 27.87
C SER A 886 -19.18 14.78 27.23
N PHE A 887 -19.84 13.69 27.63
CA PHE A 887 -19.53 12.32 27.19
C PHE A 887 -20.70 11.69 26.43
N GLY A 888 -20.66 11.72 25.10
CA GLY A 888 -21.74 11.22 24.23
C GLY A 888 -21.70 9.72 23.93
N GLY A 889 -22.71 9.25 23.19
CA GLY A 889 -22.77 7.87 22.69
C GLY A 889 -22.76 6.83 23.80
N GLU A 890 -21.96 5.78 23.63
CA GLU A 890 -21.86 4.66 24.58
C GLU A 890 -20.91 4.94 25.75
N CYS A 891 -20.31 6.13 25.86
CA CYS A 891 -19.31 6.43 26.89
C CYS A 891 -19.81 6.14 28.30
N ILE A 892 -21.04 6.56 28.63
CA ILE A 892 -21.61 6.37 29.99
C ILE A 892 -21.96 4.90 30.31
N ALA A 893 -21.99 4.03 29.30
CA ALA A 893 -22.24 2.60 29.47
C ALA A 893 -20.95 1.76 29.43
N ARG A 894 -19.88 2.29 28.82
CA ARG A 894 -18.61 1.59 28.58
C ARG A 894 -17.48 2.04 29.50
N LEU A 895 -17.49 3.31 29.93
CA LEU A 895 -16.37 3.92 30.64
C LEU A 895 -16.73 4.23 32.09
N ASP A 896 -15.71 4.12 32.92
CA ASP A 896 -15.74 4.54 34.31
C ASP A 896 -14.99 5.86 34.51
N THR A 897 -15.23 6.48 35.66
CA THR A 897 -14.49 7.65 36.12
C THR A 897 -13.97 7.44 37.53
N GLY A 898 -12.83 8.06 37.82
CA GLY A 898 -12.36 8.22 39.18
C GLY A 898 -13.19 9.24 39.95
N CYS A 899 -13.15 9.16 41.28
CA CYS A 899 -13.52 10.24 42.19
C CYS A 899 -12.67 10.19 43.47
N GLY A 900 -12.38 11.35 44.05
CA GLY A 900 -11.75 11.45 45.38
C GLY A 900 -12.78 11.36 46.51
N ALA A 901 -12.44 11.88 47.69
CA ALA A 901 -13.38 11.98 48.81
C ALA A 901 -14.61 12.84 48.43
N ALA A 902 -15.82 12.33 48.72
CA ALA A 902 -17.11 12.80 48.18
C ALA A 902 -17.51 14.27 48.43
N ALA A 903 -16.72 15.06 49.16
CA ALA A 903 -17.09 16.40 49.62
C ALA A 903 -16.55 17.56 48.75
N GLU A 904 -15.59 17.33 47.84
CA GLU A 904 -14.80 18.43 47.22
C GLU A 904 -14.96 18.60 45.70
N GLY A 905 -16.00 18.00 45.10
CA GLY A 905 -16.17 18.02 43.64
C GLY A 905 -15.07 17.24 42.89
N VAL A 906 -15.11 17.25 41.56
CA VAL A 906 -14.10 16.58 40.73
C VAL A 906 -13.03 17.61 40.34
N HIS A 907 -11.80 17.40 40.78
CA HIS A 907 -10.69 18.32 40.50
C HIS A 907 -9.40 17.54 40.20
N VAL A 908 -8.46 18.18 39.51
CA VAL A 908 -7.13 17.61 39.25
C VAL A 908 -6.29 17.60 40.53
N GLN A 909 -5.77 16.43 40.89
CA GLN A 909 -5.00 16.21 42.12
C GLN A 909 -3.51 16.06 41.82
N ARG A 910 -2.68 16.53 42.75
CA ARG A 910 -1.22 16.38 42.70
C ARG A 910 -0.76 15.52 43.87
N ILE A 911 -0.10 14.42 43.56
CA ILE A 911 0.32 13.41 44.53
C ILE A 911 1.83 13.22 44.39
N ALA A 912 2.58 13.57 45.43
CA ALA A 912 4.01 13.35 45.46
C ALA A 912 4.33 11.85 45.64
N VAL A 913 5.21 11.32 44.80
CA VAL A 913 5.66 9.92 44.87
C VAL A 913 7.17 9.91 44.71
N GLY A 914 7.88 9.75 45.84
CA GLY A 914 9.34 9.82 45.91
C GLY A 914 9.90 11.11 45.32
N ARG A 915 10.61 11.03 44.18
CA ARG A 915 11.23 12.20 43.52
C ARG A 915 10.33 12.85 42.48
N GLY A 916 9.30 12.14 42.00
CA GLY A 916 8.33 12.61 41.02
C GLY A 916 6.95 12.93 41.62
N GLN A 917 5.97 13.11 40.74
CA GLN A 917 4.57 13.30 41.13
C GLN A 917 3.59 12.74 40.10
N ILE A 918 2.43 12.32 40.58
CA ILE A 918 1.26 11.97 39.78
C ILE A 918 0.32 13.18 39.76
N ILE A 919 -0.05 13.62 38.57
CA ILE A 919 -1.11 14.57 38.28
C ILE A 919 -2.32 13.73 37.87
N TRP A 920 -3.25 13.53 38.78
CA TRP A 920 -4.41 12.67 38.53
C TRP A 920 -5.63 13.52 38.16
N CYS A 921 -6.15 13.30 36.95
CA CYS A 921 -7.43 13.79 36.51
C CYS A 921 -8.45 12.66 36.62
N PRO A 922 -9.44 12.71 37.53
CA PRO A 922 -10.35 11.59 37.71
C PRO A 922 -11.23 11.28 36.49
N LEU A 923 -11.52 12.29 35.65
CA LEU A 923 -12.32 12.13 34.45
C LEU A 923 -11.47 11.61 33.27
N PRO A 924 -11.99 10.71 32.42
CA PRO A 924 -11.33 10.28 31.18
C PRO A 924 -11.49 11.34 30.07
N LEU A 925 -10.87 12.51 30.25
CA LEU A 925 -11.12 13.70 29.41
C LEU A 925 -10.81 13.48 27.92
N GLU A 926 -9.98 12.52 27.54
CA GLU A 926 -9.71 12.22 26.14
C GLU A 926 -10.96 11.71 25.38
N HIS A 927 -11.97 11.20 26.08
CA HIS A 927 -13.26 10.80 25.49
C HIS A 927 -14.31 11.93 25.48
N ASN A 928 -13.96 13.09 26.01
CA ASN A 928 -14.89 14.20 26.12
C ASN A 928 -15.07 14.90 24.76
N ALA A 929 -16.27 15.39 24.48
CA ALA A 929 -16.61 16.05 23.21
C ALA A 929 -16.22 17.54 23.14
N ARG A 930 -15.62 18.10 24.19
CA ARG A 930 -15.24 19.52 24.28
C ARG A 930 -13.69 19.64 24.27
N PRO A 931 -13.10 20.43 23.36
CA PRO A 931 -11.64 20.57 23.32
C PRO A 931 -11.09 21.34 24.53
N GLU A 932 -11.81 22.37 24.99
CA GLU A 932 -11.37 23.29 26.06
C GLU A 932 -10.85 22.60 27.34
N PRO A 933 -11.58 21.68 28.01
CA PRO A 933 -11.10 21.02 29.22
C PRO A 933 -9.85 20.15 29.01
N LEU A 934 -9.77 19.46 27.86
CA LEU A 934 -8.63 18.60 27.55
C LEU A 934 -7.38 19.43 27.28
N LEU A 935 -7.52 20.52 26.53
CA LEU A 935 -6.43 21.46 26.26
C LEU A 935 -5.92 22.10 27.57
N ALA A 936 -6.83 22.55 28.44
CA ALA A 936 -6.49 23.11 29.74
C ALA A 936 -5.74 22.10 30.63
N LEU A 937 -6.16 20.82 30.64
CA LEU A 937 -5.49 19.77 31.39
C LEU A 937 -4.05 19.55 30.89
N TYR A 938 -3.86 19.41 29.58
CA TYR A 938 -2.53 19.20 29.01
C TYR A 938 -1.61 20.40 29.24
N GLN A 939 -2.10 21.63 29.05
CA GLN A 939 -1.33 22.84 29.36
C GLN A 939 -0.92 22.89 30.83
N HIS A 940 -1.80 22.53 31.75
CA HIS A 940 -1.49 22.47 33.16
C HIS A 940 -0.39 21.44 33.47
N ALA A 941 -0.47 20.24 32.88
CA ALA A 941 0.53 19.20 33.06
C ALA A 941 1.90 19.60 32.47
N LEU A 942 1.92 20.23 31.29
CA LEU A 942 3.12 20.74 30.62
C LEU A 942 3.82 21.82 31.47
N GLN A 943 3.05 22.74 32.05
CA GLN A 943 3.57 23.79 32.94
C GLN A 943 4.20 23.20 34.21
N LEU A 944 3.53 22.23 34.86
CA LEU A 944 4.07 21.54 36.04
C LEU A 944 5.34 20.76 35.71
N ALA A 945 5.41 20.17 34.52
CA ALA A 945 6.57 19.42 34.04
C ALA A 945 7.69 20.30 33.46
N GLN A 946 7.48 21.61 33.34
CA GLN A 946 8.44 22.56 32.76
C GLN A 946 8.93 22.13 31.37
N VAL A 947 8.00 21.65 30.55
CA VAL A 947 8.25 21.30 29.15
C VAL A 947 7.88 22.50 28.29
N THR A 948 8.82 22.97 27.47
CA THR A 948 8.59 24.07 26.53
C THR A 948 8.13 23.52 25.17
N PRO A 949 7.18 24.17 24.49
CA PRO A 949 6.77 23.75 23.15
C PRO A 949 7.90 24.02 22.15
N ASP A 950 7.96 23.23 21.09
CA ASP A 950 8.93 23.38 20.00
C ASP A 950 8.58 24.59 19.11
N TRP A 951 7.28 24.91 19.03
CA TRP A 951 6.76 26.05 18.29
C TRP A 951 5.48 26.60 18.91
N GLN A 952 5.11 27.83 18.54
CA GLN A 952 3.85 28.46 18.93
C GLN A 952 3.20 29.15 17.74
N TRP A 953 1.89 29.02 17.56
CA TRP A 953 1.15 29.78 16.55
C TRP A 953 1.20 31.29 16.85
N LEU A 954 1.39 32.09 15.81
CA LEU A 954 1.28 33.55 15.89
C LEU A 954 -0.19 33.94 15.71
N GLY A 955 -0.95 33.91 16.79
CA GLY A 955 -2.40 34.14 16.81
C GLY A 955 -3.17 32.87 17.15
N ALA A 956 -4.41 32.77 16.65
CA ALA A 956 -5.20 31.56 16.81
C ALA A 956 -4.63 30.42 15.97
N ALA A 957 -4.77 29.18 16.45
CA ALA A 957 -4.38 28.00 15.68
C ALA A 957 -5.14 27.94 14.33
N PRO A 958 -4.46 27.61 13.22
CA PRO A 958 -5.13 27.44 11.94
C PRO A 958 -6.03 26.20 11.97
N ILE A 959 -7.11 26.25 11.18
CA ILE A 959 -8.08 25.15 11.17
C ILE A 959 -7.46 23.92 10.52
N GLY A 960 -7.35 22.82 11.27
CA GLY A 960 -6.93 21.53 10.73
C GLY A 960 -5.51 21.50 10.19
N VAL A 961 -4.60 22.30 10.76
CA VAL A 961 -3.18 22.28 10.40
C VAL A 961 -2.37 21.60 11.49
N PHE A 962 -1.73 20.49 11.13
CA PHE A 962 -0.69 19.84 11.92
C PHE A 962 0.65 20.50 11.64
N LEU A 963 1.45 20.76 12.68
CA LEU A 963 2.82 21.23 12.55
C LEU A 963 3.74 20.47 13.50
N GLN A 964 4.87 20.00 12.98
CA GLN A 964 5.89 19.31 13.77
C GLN A 964 7.28 19.82 13.43
N ALA A 965 8.11 20.00 14.46
CA ALA A 965 9.53 20.31 14.35
C ALA A 965 10.34 19.11 14.87
N GLN A 966 11.08 18.41 14.02
CA GLN A 966 11.97 17.34 14.45
C GLN A 966 13.40 17.84 14.54
N HIS A 967 13.96 17.81 15.75
CA HIS A 967 15.29 18.34 16.03
C HIS A 967 16.38 17.29 15.87
N PHE A 968 17.42 17.66 15.12
CA PHE A 968 18.66 16.93 14.89
C PHE A 968 19.84 17.74 15.46
N ALA A 969 21.06 17.18 15.41
CA ALA A 969 22.24 17.83 15.99
C ALA A 969 22.43 19.29 15.53
N ALA A 970 22.29 19.55 14.22
CA ALA A 970 22.53 20.86 13.62
C ALA A 970 21.35 21.40 12.76
N HIS A 971 20.23 20.67 12.70
CA HIS A 971 19.12 20.98 11.80
C HIS A 971 17.77 20.68 12.44
N THR A 972 16.71 21.26 11.89
CA THR A 972 15.33 20.92 12.23
C THR A 972 14.56 20.60 10.96
N LEU A 973 13.97 19.40 10.88
CA LEU A 973 13.02 19.04 9.84
C LEU A 973 11.63 19.47 10.29
N TRP A 974 11.00 20.35 9.51
CA TRP A 974 9.65 20.78 9.74
C TRP A 974 8.69 20.04 8.83
N ILE A 975 7.54 19.66 9.37
CA ILE A 975 6.47 18.95 8.67
C ILE A 975 5.16 19.66 8.98
N ALA A 976 4.52 20.22 7.95
CA ALA A 976 3.21 20.84 8.06
C ALA A 976 2.22 20.11 7.15
N VAL A 977 1.03 19.80 7.68
CA VAL A 977 -0.03 19.11 6.94
C VAL A 977 -1.33 19.88 7.12
N ASN A 978 -2.00 20.21 6.00
CA ASN A 978 -3.32 20.83 6.00
C ASN A 978 -4.39 19.82 5.66
N GLU A 979 -5.19 19.46 6.66
CA GLU A 979 -6.32 18.53 6.50
C GLU A 979 -7.62 19.24 6.12
N SER A 980 -7.62 20.57 6.09
CA SER A 980 -8.78 21.37 5.72
C SER A 980 -8.94 21.51 4.20
N GLN A 981 -10.14 21.90 3.79
CA GLN A 981 -10.47 22.29 2.42
C GLN A 981 -10.04 23.72 2.06
N LEU A 982 -9.40 24.44 2.99
CA LEU A 982 -9.01 25.83 2.82
C LEU A 982 -7.49 25.92 2.62
N SER A 983 -7.07 26.61 1.57
CA SER A 983 -5.70 27.11 1.51
C SER A 983 -5.54 28.20 2.56
N GLN A 984 -4.55 28.07 3.45
CA GLN A 984 -4.40 28.95 4.60
C GLN A 984 -2.99 29.55 4.66
N THR A 985 -2.90 30.81 5.10
CA THR A 985 -1.61 31.37 5.53
C THR A 985 -1.38 30.92 6.96
N ILE A 986 -0.28 30.25 7.22
CA ILE A 986 0.09 29.82 8.58
C ILE A 986 1.30 30.63 9.04
N ALA A 987 1.32 31.02 10.31
CA ALA A 987 2.38 31.82 10.91
C ALA A 987 2.69 31.28 12.32
N TRP A 988 3.95 30.99 12.59
CA TRP A 988 4.38 30.41 13.87
C TRP A 988 5.76 30.94 14.29
N GLN A 989 6.10 30.75 15.55
CA GLN A 989 7.41 31.03 16.10
C GLN A 989 8.08 29.73 16.56
N ASP A 990 9.31 29.50 16.13
CA ASP A 990 10.19 28.47 16.70
C ASP A 990 10.71 28.97 18.05
N THR A 991 10.43 28.24 19.13
CA THR A 991 10.79 28.66 20.48
C THR A 991 12.28 28.48 20.78
N ARG A 992 12.99 27.63 20.04
CA ARG A 992 14.43 27.37 20.23
C ARG A 992 15.26 28.45 19.56
N THR A 993 14.93 28.84 18.34
CA THR A 993 15.67 29.87 17.59
C THR A 993 15.07 31.27 17.72
N GLN A 994 13.85 31.38 18.24
CA GLN A 994 13.02 32.59 18.30
C GLN A 994 12.62 33.15 16.93
N GLN A 995 12.97 32.47 15.83
CA GLN A 995 12.58 32.86 14.48
C GLN A 995 11.07 32.74 14.29
N ARG A 996 10.53 33.66 13.51
CA ARG A 996 9.13 33.68 13.11
C ARG A 996 9.06 33.31 11.65
N TYR A 997 8.12 32.43 11.32
CA TYR A 997 7.94 31.97 9.97
C TYR A 997 6.52 32.25 9.50
N GLN A 998 6.37 32.43 8.19
CA GLN A 998 5.08 32.46 7.53
C GLN A 998 5.12 31.69 6.20
N THR A 999 4.05 30.95 5.90
CA THR A 999 3.93 30.30 4.59
C THR A 999 2.47 30.05 4.19
N GLN A 1000 2.22 29.94 2.89
CA GLN A 1000 0.93 29.49 2.36
C GLN A 1000 0.87 27.97 2.39
N LEU A 1001 -0.15 27.35 2.97
CA LEU A 1001 -0.32 25.90 2.95
C LEU A 1001 -1.62 25.55 2.21
N PRO A 1002 -1.55 25.02 0.96
CA PRO A 1002 -2.74 24.73 0.18
C PRO A 1002 -3.65 23.68 0.83
N ALA A 1003 -4.95 23.73 0.50
CA ALA A 1003 -5.94 22.76 0.97
C ALA A 1003 -5.53 21.31 0.66
N GLY A 1004 -5.63 20.42 1.65
CA GLY A 1004 -5.35 18.98 1.49
C GLY A 1004 -3.88 18.62 1.20
N ARG A 1005 -2.94 19.59 1.28
CA ARG A 1005 -1.53 19.41 0.93
C ARG A 1005 -0.62 19.40 2.17
N ALA A 1006 0.63 18.97 1.96
CA ALA A 1006 1.69 19.00 2.97
C ALA A 1006 2.91 19.82 2.51
N ARG A 1007 3.71 20.24 3.47
CA ARG A 1007 5.01 20.90 3.26
C ARG A 1007 6.06 20.33 4.21
N LEU A 1008 7.23 20.05 3.66
CA LEU A 1008 8.42 19.70 4.41
C LEU A 1008 9.53 20.69 4.05
N TRP A 1009 10.27 21.14 5.06
CA TRP A 1009 11.47 21.96 4.86
C TRP A 1009 12.47 21.73 5.99
N LEU A 1010 13.74 21.98 5.69
CA LEU A 1010 14.84 21.83 6.62
C LEU A 1010 15.38 23.21 6.97
N THR A 1011 15.61 23.46 8.26
CA THR A 1011 16.29 24.68 8.74
C THR A 1011 17.62 24.34 9.40
N ASN A 1012 18.59 25.25 9.34
CA ASN A 1012 19.84 25.14 10.10
C ASN A 1012 19.66 25.59 11.57
N VAL A 1013 20.74 25.57 12.36
CA VAL A 1013 20.76 25.97 13.77
C VAL A 1013 20.29 27.42 14.06
N HIS A 1014 20.28 28.29 13.05
CA HIS A 1014 19.85 29.68 13.16
C HIS A 1014 18.39 29.89 12.70
N GLY A 1015 17.73 28.81 12.26
CA GLY A 1015 16.37 28.85 11.70
C GLY A 1015 16.31 29.29 10.23
N ALA A 1016 17.44 29.40 9.53
CA ALA A 1016 17.39 29.68 8.10
C ALA A 1016 16.97 28.44 7.31
N VAL A 1017 15.99 28.59 6.42
CA VAL A 1017 15.52 27.53 5.52
C VAL A 1017 16.61 27.22 4.49
N ILE A 1018 17.00 25.95 4.40
CA ILE A 1018 18.06 25.50 3.48
C ILE A 1018 17.51 24.67 2.31
N HIS A 1019 16.46 23.88 2.54
CA HIS A 1019 15.80 23.06 1.52
C HIS A 1019 14.31 22.92 1.82
N SER A 1020 13.51 22.81 0.76
CA SER A 1020 12.06 22.60 0.82
C SER A 1020 11.64 21.51 -0.17
N LEU A 1021 10.62 20.74 0.18
CA LEU A 1021 10.05 19.69 -0.68
C LEU A 1021 9.50 20.24 -2.01
N TRP A 1022 8.89 21.42 -1.95
CA TRP A 1022 8.36 22.14 -3.10
C TRP A 1022 9.01 23.52 -3.21
N GLN A 1023 9.03 24.08 -4.42
CA GLN A 1023 9.56 25.42 -4.69
C GLN A 1023 8.60 26.51 -4.18
N HIS A 1024 8.46 26.62 -2.86
CA HIS A 1024 7.65 27.64 -2.23
C HIS A 1024 8.40 28.30 -1.07
N PRO A 1025 8.30 29.63 -0.94
CA PRO A 1025 8.98 30.35 0.14
C PRO A 1025 8.33 30.03 1.49
N VAL A 1026 9.18 29.78 2.47
CA VAL A 1026 8.87 29.92 3.89
C VAL A 1026 9.67 31.15 4.31
N GLU A 1027 8.95 32.23 4.60
CA GLU A 1027 9.52 33.55 4.92
C GLU A 1027 9.83 33.67 6.41
#